data_AF-Q5KZX3-F1
#
_entry.id   AF-Q5KZX3-F1
#
_cell.length_a   1.000
_cell.length_b   1.000
_cell.length_c   1.000
_cell.angle_alpha   90.00
_cell.angle_beta   90.00
_cell.angle_gamma   90.00
#
_symmetry.space_group_name_H-M   'P 1'
#
loop_
_entity.id
_entity.type
_entity.pdbx_description
1 polymer ?
#
loop_
_entity_poly.entity_id
_entity_poly.type
_entity_poly.pdbx_seq_one_letter_code
_entity_poly.pdbx_strand_id
1 'polypeptide(L)'
;MKGLSIPARLIGGDYYDFYPLGNGKVRIVIGDVMGKGIPAAMLMILTRGAFRSASESSKSPSQTLTAMNKALCQDLRSLKSFVTLVCADWDPHTNVLTYASAGHMMPLLLKSKERKVVELPKTLGIMVGAFPEYVYEEKEIALETDDVVLFYTDGIIEAENRKKEQFQRDRLIRALLKYASCPAHQAGQRVIEDIYTFTEGAMQKDDMTMVIVKIHQNINFWQGGAAMGQTIISKGKNIDEAIHVGLAILQSKREEVQIEIIQRETKGIWRIGFKPAIVKLTKVERQVEPSSVAEEEKSDSASVGGARSKVTEDHLSGKAWVRGGQIFYRPSPLCYPTITVGQGVLLFKNGEPVTGTTVITEGDQLEIQTAEETVETKWDIIVDEDKLHAILRIEPGVKKRFQIKDIDPDYHIELKAEQHIEVQNTLEYKPVLQKLKSLNIVQGLDFIAMAEAAKTTKPGDFVIARGVKPQQGKNGWVELTVNLDSKQAGPKLREDGTVDFREVNNIPSVHPGQVIAIVHPPVPGVPGVTVTNEPIPPKPVYPVAVYLGKGVTAIENGTKIVALANGRPVFRQQGLDVHIFIVDKLTHQGDVDLGSGNIRFHGDVDITGNVEDGMSVEAEGNITIFQNVTRATITSKQAVFIRRNVIGSVISAGTGHILTSELAHLLITIEGYIEKMISSIKQLVSSPAFKRTDWKQNGLFPLIKLLMDYKFRPLVAVGHKYIEVTKRGDRQQFHPVWFDLAERFQRCFFSSIPNELHSLEQLAKLLEDIKTTMKQYTDVNGESSYIEMAYALNSTIYCSGDITVFGQGCYNCTIHSGGFLNVKGVMRGGRAYARKGASIQEAGSDSGVVTHIAVPEGQTVRFGVVKEGTIVQIGKTAYTFQKEHRQIEAALDENGQMIFD
;
A
#
# COMPACT_ATOMS: atom_id res chain seq x y z
N MET A 1 -18.10 -22.16 -6.21
CA MET A 1 -16.96 -21.35 -6.69
C MET A 1 -16.94 -21.33 -8.20
N LYS A 2 -16.44 -20.26 -8.84
CA LYS A 2 -16.22 -20.18 -10.28
C LYS A 2 -14.98 -19.35 -10.56
N GLY A 3 -14.09 -19.84 -11.43
CA GLY A 3 -13.03 -19.04 -12.05
C GLY A 3 -13.34 -18.73 -13.51
N LEU A 4 -12.84 -17.59 -13.99
CA LEU A 4 -12.91 -17.13 -15.36
C LEU A 4 -11.61 -16.40 -15.70
N SER A 5 -11.03 -16.68 -16.87
CA SER A 5 -9.85 -15.99 -17.38
C SER A 5 -10.06 -15.73 -18.87
N ILE A 6 -9.79 -14.50 -19.31
CA ILE A 6 -9.94 -14.04 -20.69
C ILE A 6 -8.60 -13.41 -21.09
N PRO A 7 -7.80 -14.06 -21.94
CA PRO A 7 -6.50 -13.52 -22.31
C PRO A 7 -6.63 -12.33 -23.26
N ALA A 8 -5.74 -11.35 -23.16
CA ALA A 8 -5.66 -10.21 -24.08
C ALA A 8 -5.17 -10.60 -25.49
N ARG A 9 -4.47 -11.74 -25.57
CA ARG A 9 -3.93 -12.32 -26.81
C ARG A 9 -4.39 -13.77 -26.94
N LEU A 10 -3.80 -14.52 -27.88
CA LEU A 10 -4.10 -15.94 -28.07
C LEU A 10 -3.88 -16.80 -26.81
N ILE A 11 -2.94 -16.39 -25.95
CA ILE A 11 -2.58 -17.02 -24.67
C ILE A 11 -2.21 -15.93 -23.66
N GLY A 12 -2.49 -16.18 -22.38
CA GLY A 12 -2.27 -15.25 -21.27
C GLY A 12 -1.23 -15.73 -20.25
N GLY A 13 -0.74 -14.79 -19.44
CA GLY A 13 0.10 -15.00 -18.26
C GLY A 13 -0.68 -15.17 -16.96
N ASP A 14 -1.93 -14.68 -16.91
CA ASP A 14 -2.80 -14.87 -15.76
C ASP A 14 -3.07 -16.35 -15.45
N TYR A 15 -3.15 -16.67 -14.15
CA TYR A 15 -3.38 -18.02 -13.66
C TYR A 15 -4.38 -18.04 -12.52
N TYR A 16 -5.25 -19.06 -12.52
CA TYR A 16 -5.98 -19.47 -11.32
C TYR A 16 -6.12 -20.99 -11.27
N ASP A 17 -6.27 -21.55 -10.07
CA ASP A 17 -6.54 -22.98 -9.89
C ASP A 17 -7.28 -23.24 -8.57
N PHE A 18 -7.94 -24.40 -8.50
CA PHE A 18 -8.60 -24.90 -7.30
C PHE A 18 -8.00 -26.28 -7.00
N TYR A 19 -7.35 -26.41 -5.85
CA TYR A 19 -6.69 -27.64 -5.41
C TYR A 19 -7.39 -28.18 -4.15
N PRO A 20 -8.16 -29.28 -4.26
CA PRO A 20 -8.76 -29.94 -3.10
C PRO A 20 -7.67 -30.55 -2.21
N LEU A 21 -7.71 -30.25 -0.92
CA LEU A 21 -6.78 -30.79 0.07
C LEU A 21 -7.40 -32.02 0.76
N GLY A 22 -6.55 -32.97 1.18
CA GLY A 22 -7.00 -34.22 1.82
C GLY A 22 -7.73 -34.02 3.15
N ASN A 23 -7.65 -32.83 3.76
CA ASN A 23 -8.35 -32.44 4.98
C ASN A 23 -9.75 -31.83 4.72
N GLY A 24 -10.24 -31.83 3.47
CA GLY A 24 -11.55 -31.30 3.10
C GLY A 24 -11.57 -29.80 2.78
N LYS A 25 -10.46 -29.08 2.98
CA LYS A 25 -10.31 -27.68 2.54
C LYS A 25 -10.08 -27.59 1.03
N VAL A 26 -10.38 -26.43 0.43
CA VAL A 26 -10.04 -26.14 -0.96
C VAL A 26 -9.03 -25.01 -1.00
N ARG A 27 -7.84 -25.28 -1.54
CA ARG A 27 -6.82 -24.27 -1.81
C ARG A 27 -7.11 -23.59 -3.14
N ILE A 28 -7.09 -22.27 -3.13
CA ILE A 28 -7.40 -21.39 -4.24
C ILE A 28 -6.15 -20.58 -4.52
N VAL A 29 -5.75 -20.48 -5.77
CA VAL A 29 -4.70 -19.57 -6.19
C VAL A 29 -5.19 -18.72 -7.34
N ILE A 30 -4.80 -17.45 -7.32
CA ILE A 30 -4.89 -16.54 -8.47
C ILE A 30 -3.57 -15.77 -8.55
N GLY A 31 -3.17 -15.40 -9.76
CA GLY A 31 -2.04 -14.52 -9.92
C GLY A 31 -1.80 -14.10 -11.35
N ASP A 32 -0.86 -13.18 -11.50
CA ASP A 32 -0.40 -12.65 -12.76
C ASP A 32 1.12 -12.83 -12.89
N VAL A 33 1.53 -13.27 -14.07
CA VAL A 33 2.91 -13.51 -14.45
C VAL A 33 3.39 -12.34 -15.30
N MET A 34 4.49 -11.70 -14.87
CA MET A 34 5.06 -10.55 -15.57
C MET A 34 5.33 -10.84 -17.05
N GLY A 35 4.70 -10.05 -17.92
CA GLY A 35 4.88 -10.08 -19.37
C GLY A 35 3.58 -10.42 -20.11
N LYS A 36 3.62 -10.61 -21.43
CA LYS A 36 2.43 -10.94 -22.24
C LYS A 36 2.77 -11.95 -23.34
N GLY A 37 1.77 -12.72 -23.76
CA GLY A 37 1.91 -13.71 -24.84
C GLY A 37 2.74 -14.93 -24.43
N ILE A 38 3.47 -15.53 -25.38
CA ILE A 38 4.16 -16.82 -25.20
C ILE A 38 5.11 -16.86 -23.99
N PRO A 39 5.98 -15.88 -23.74
CA PRO A 39 6.88 -15.93 -22.59
C PRO A 39 6.14 -15.99 -21.25
N ALA A 40 5.10 -15.18 -21.07
CA ALA A 40 4.28 -15.17 -19.87
C ALA A 40 3.49 -16.47 -19.69
N ALA A 41 2.92 -17.00 -20.79
CA ALA A 41 2.22 -18.29 -20.76
C ALA A 41 3.14 -19.47 -20.37
N MET A 42 4.40 -19.46 -20.81
CA MET A 42 5.39 -20.48 -20.43
C MET A 42 5.72 -20.41 -18.94
N LEU A 43 5.89 -19.21 -18.41
CA LEU A 43 6.13 -18.98 -16.98
C LEU A 43 4.89 -19.29 -16.13
N MET A 44 3.69 -19.06 -16.66
CA MET A 44 2.44 -19.50 -16.04
C MET A 44 2.37 -21.03 -15.92
N ILE A 45 2.80 -21.77 -16.94
CA ILE A 45 2.87 -23.24 -16.89
C ILE A 45 3.84 -23.69 -15.79
N LEU A 46 5.01 -23.05 -15.68
CA LEU A 46 5.97 -23.32 -14.59
C LEU A 46 5.37 -23.00 -13.22
N THR A 47 4.69 -21.86 -13.09
CA THR A 47 4.00 -21.43 -11.87
C THR A 47 2.94 -22.43 -11.44
N ARG A 48 2.12 -22.91 -12.38
CA ARG A 48 1.12 -23.95 -12.15
C ARG A 48 1.76 -25.25 -11.66
N GLY A 49 2.87 -25.67 -12.28
CA GLY A 49 3.62 -26.85 -11.86
C GLY A 49 4.12 -26.73 -10.43
N ALA A 50 4.76 -25.61 -10.10
CA ALA A 50 5.25 -25.31 -8.76
C ALA A 50 4.11 -25.23 -7.72
N PHE A 51 2.99 -24.59 -8.06
CA PHE A 51 1.82 -24.50 -7.19
C PHE A 51 1.25 -25.88 -6.84
N ARG A 52 1.05 -26.75 -7.84
CA ARG A 52 0.51 -28.09 -7.61
C ARG A 52 1.45 -28.94 -6.76
N SER A 53 2.75 -28.91 -7.05
CA SER A 53 3.76 -29.62 -6.26
C SER A 53 3.87 -29.09 -4.82
N ALA A 54 3.83 -27.77 -4.64
CA ALA A 54 3.82 -27.16 -3.31
C ALA A 54 2.54 -27.50 -2.53
N SER A 55 1.39 -27.54 -3.21
CA SER A 55 0.09 -27.83 -2.58
C SER A 55 -0.03 -29.26 -2.05
N GLU A 56 0.71 -30.22 -2.62
CA GLU A 56 0.74 -31.61 -2.14
C GLU A 56 1.40 -31.77 -0.76
N SER A 57 2.38 -30.92 -0.45
CA SER A 57 3.25 -31.08 0.73
C SER A 57 3.08 -30.01 1.80
N SER A 58 2.47 -28.87 1.46
CA SER A 58 2.31 -27.72 2.37
C SER A 58 0.97 -27.72 3.11
N LYS A 59 0.99 -27.33 4.39
CA LYS A 59 -0.19 -27.38 5.27
C LYS A 59 -1.04 -26.11 5.23
N SER A 60 -0.52 -25.01 4.67
CA SER A 60 -1.22 -23.71 4.65
C SER A 60 -0.84 -22.84 3.43
N PRO A 61 -1.60 -21.78 3.13
CA PRO A 61 -1.31 -20.87 2.02
C PRO A 61 0.07 -20.20 2.10
N SER A 62 0.49 -19.76 3.29
CA SER A 62 1.82 -19.18 3.51
C SER A 62 2.95 -20.15 3.15
N GLN A 63 2.85 -21.40 3.62
CA GLN A 63 3.81 -22.46 3.33
C GLN A 63 3.83 -22.79 1.84
N THR A 64 2.67 -22.76 1.17
CA THR A 64 2.57 -22.97 -0.28
C THR A 64 3.36 -21.91 -1.03
N LEU A 65 3.10 -20.63 -0.75
CA LEU A 65 3.79 -19.52 -1.41
C LEU A 65 5.29 -19.51 -1.10
N THR A 66 5.68 -19.86 0.13
CA THR A 66 7.09 -19.96 0.53
C THR A 66 7.81 -21.07 -0.26
N ALA A 67 7.17 -22.24 -0.40
CA ALA A 67 7.71 -23.34 -1.19
C ALA A 67 7.78 -23.00 -2.69
N MET A 68 6.74 -22.36 -3.24
CA MET A 68 6.74 -21.88 -4.62
C MET A 68 7.86 -20.87 -4.87
N ASN A 69 8.06 -19.93 -3.96
CA ASN A 69 9.12 -18.94 -4.06
C ASN A 69 10.50 -19.60 -4.01
N LYS A 70 10.72 -20.54 -3.09
CA LYS A 70 11.97 -21.30 -3.06
C LYS A 70 12.24 -22.06 -4.35
N ALA A 71 11.21 -22.66 -4.95
CA ALA A 71 11.33 -23.43 -6.18
C ALA A 71 11.57 -22.56 -7.42
N LEU A 72 10.91 -21.41 -7.53
CA LEU A 72 10.90 -20.59 -8.73
C LEU A 72 11.86 -19.40 -8.68
N CYS A 73 12.36 -19.00 -7.51
CA CYS A 73 13.01 -17.69 -7.37
C CYS A 73 14.27 -17.54 -8.21
N GLN A 74 15.12 -18.57 -8.29
CA GLN A 74 16.34 -18.49 -9.11
C GLN A 74 16.02 -18.42 -10.61
N ASP A 75 15.05 -19.21 -11.07
CA ASP A 75 14.63 -19.23 -12.48
C ASP A 75 13.97 -17.90 -12.88
N LEU A 76 13.03 -17.41 -12.06
CA LEU A 76 12.35 -16.13 -12.30
C LEU A 76 13.34 -14.96 -12.29
N ARG A 77 14.31 -14.94 -11.36
CA ARG A 77 15.39 -13.94 -11.35
C ARG A 77 16.26 -14.00 -12.59
N SER A 78 16.66 -15.20 -13.00
CA SER A 78 17.47 -15.40 -14.21
C SER A 78 16.74 -14.91 -15.47
N LEU A 79 15.41 -15.11 -15.51
CA LEU A 79 14.53 -14.65 -16.58
C LEU A 79 14.10 -13.19 -16.43
N LYS A 80 14.55 -12.47 -15.38
CA LYS A 80 14.14 -11.10 -15.04
C LYS A 80 12.61 -10.93 -15.01
N SER A 81 11.93 -11.94 -14.48
CA SER A 81 10.48 -12.02 -14.34
C SER A 81 10.09 -12.25 -12.88
N PHE A 82 8.82 -12.10 -12.57
CA PHE A 82 8.24 -12.40 -11.28
C PHE A 82 6.78 -12.79 -11.47
N VAL A 83 6.21 -13.35 -10.41
CA VAL A 83 4.80 -13.72 -10.38
C VAL A 83 4.16 -13.17 -9.13
N THR A 84 3.06 -12.44 -9.29
CA THR A 84 2.24 -12.01 -8.16
C THR A 84 1.18 -13.08 -7.92
N LEU A 85 1.01 -13.54 -6.68
CA LEU A 85 0.01 -14.55 -6.34
C LEU A 85 -0.77 -14.16 -5.08
N VAL A 86 -2.04 -14.56 -5.01
CA VAL A 86 -2.77 -14.75 -3.75
C VAL A 86 -3.14 -16.21 -3.65
N CYS A 87 -2.85 -16.81 -2.50
CA CYS A 87 -3.19 -18.19 -2.18
C CYS A 87 -4.14 -18.19 -0.97
N ALA A 88 -5.21 -18.98 -1.01
CA ALA A 88 -6.17 -19.05 0.07
C ALA A 88 -6.72 -20.47 0.27
N ASP A 89 -6.88 -20.90 1.51
CA ASP A 89 -7.57 -22.12 1.89
C ASP A 89 -8.96 -21.76 2.40
N TRP A 90 -9.99 -22.25 1.71
CA TRP A 90 -11.35 -22.19 2.21
C TRP A 90 -11.70 -23.50 2.91
N ASP A 91 -12.10 -23.39 4.18
CA ASP A 91 -12.63 -24.49 4.97
C ASP A 91 -14.17 -24.49 4.94
N PRO A 92 -14.80 -25.45 4.25
CA PRO A 92 -16.26 -25.52 4.15
C PRO A 92 -16.95 -25.95 5.47
N HIS A 93 -16.21 -26.50 6.44
CA HIS A 93 -16.77 -26.92 7.73
C HIS A 93 -16.85 -25.76 8.72
N THR A 94 -15.84 -24.91 8.73
CA THR A 94 -15.74 -23.77 9.66
C THR A 94 -16.12 -22.43 9.01
N ASN A 95 -16.30 -22.39 7.69
CA ASN A 95 -16.44 -21.16 6.89
C ASN A 95 -15.30 -20.15 7.12
N VAL A 96 -14.11 -20.64 7.47
CA VAL A 96 -12.91 -19.81 7.61
C VAL A 96 -12.16 -19.79 6.27
N LEU A 97 -11.74 -18.60 5.87
CA LEU A 97 -10.83 -18.39 4.76
C LEU A 97 -9.46 -17.97 5.32
N THR A 98 -8.47 -18.84 5.18
CA THR A 98 -7.06 -18.54 5.48
C THR A 98 -6.41 -18.09 4.18
N TYR A 99 -5.62 -17.02 4.15
CA TYR A 99 -5.01 -16.52 2.91
C TYR A 99 -3.66 -15.86 3.13
N ALA A 100 -2.82 -15.91 2.11
CA ALA A 100 -1.51 -15.25 2.04
C ALA A 100 -1.38 -14.55 0.67
N SER A 101 -0.69 -13.41 0.64
CA SER A 101 -0.38 -12.69 -0.60
C SER A 101 1.11 -12.70 -0.86
N ALA A 102 1.48 -12.93 -2.11
CA ALA A 102 2.80 -12.71 -2.68
C ALA A 102 2.73 -11.52 -3.65
N GLY A 103 2.47 -10.32 -3.10
CA GLY A 103 2.48 -9.07 -3.84
C GLY A 103 1.33 -8.87 -4.82
N HIS A 104 0.34 -9.76 -4.84
CA HIS A 104 -0.86 -9.62 -5.68
C HIS A 104 -1.95 -8.81 -4.97
N MET A 105 -2.92 -8.33 -5.75
CA MET A 105 -4.03 -7.57 -5.22
C MET A 105 -4.91 -8.37 -4.27
N MET A 106 -5.33 -7.72 -3.20
CA MET A 106 -6.15 -8.36 -2.17
C MET A 106 -7.58 -8.62 -2.69
N PRO A 107 -8.17 -9.78 -2.35
CA PRO A 107 -9.55 -10.06 -2.72
C PRO A 107 -10.53 -9.02 -2.15
N LEU A 108 -11.69 -8.89 -2.77
CA LEU A 108 -12.81 -8.12 -2.22
C LEU A 108 -13.76 -9.06 -1.49
N LEU A 109 -14.13 -8.72 -0.26
CA LEU A 109 -15.15 -9.44 0.50
C LEU A 109 -16.44 -8.62 0.49
N LEU A 110 -17.48 -9.14 -0.14
CA LEU A 110 -18.84 -8.65 0.02
C LEU A 110 -19.48 -9.33 1.23
N LYS A 111 -19.74 -8.54 2.28
CA LYS A 111 -20.58 -8.92 3.41
C LYS A 111 -22.04 -8.85 2.98
N SER A 112 -22.68 -10.01 2.78
CA SER A 112 -23.99 -10.10 2.14
C SER A 112 -25.09 -9.43 2.97
N LYS A 113 -25.08 -9.65 4.30
CA LYS A 113 -26.05 -9.04 5.24
C LYS A 113 -25.98 -7.51 5.25
N GLU A 114 -24.78 -6.95 5.20
CA GLU A 114 -24.55 -5.49 5.21
C GLU A 114 -24.67 -4.86 3.82
N ARG A 115 -24.75 -5.68 2.77
CA ARG A 115 -24.62 -5.26 1.36
C ARG A 115 -23.43 -4.31 1.15
N LYS A 116 -22.30 -4.63 1.76
CA LYS A 116 -21.11 -3.79 1.78
C LYS A 116 -19.88 -4.59 1.41
N VAL A 117 -19.04 -4.00 0.56
CA VAL A 117 -17.71 -4.55 0.28
C VAL A 117 -16.74 -4.03 1.33
N VAL A 118 -16.01 -4.95 1.97
CA VAL A 118 -14.95 -4.69 2.95
C VAL A 118 -13.63 -5.22 2.43
N GLU A 119 -12.54 -4.55 2.81
CA GLU A 119 -11.18 -5.03 2.52
C GLU A 119 -10.81 -6.14 3.51
N LEU A 120 -10.16 -7.19 3.01
CA LEU A 120 -9.54 -8.17 3.88
C LEU A 120 -8.36 -7.52 4.62
N PRO A 121 -8.06 -7.95 5.87
CA PRO A 121 -6.85 -7.55 6.56
C PRO A 121 -5.59 -7.70 5.68
N LYS A 122 -4.83 -6.61 5.52
CA LYS A 122 -3.64 -6.61 4.66
C LYS A 122 -2.59 -7.61 5.15
N THR A 123 -2.06 -8.44 4.26
CA THR A 123 -0.87 -9.28 4.49
C THR A 123 0.33 -8.61 3.83
N LEU A 124 1.50 -8.64 4.49
CA LEU A 124 2.74 -8.12 3.92
C LEU A 124 3.36 -9.21 3.03
N GLY A 125 3.31 -9.01 1.72
CA GLY A 125 3.70 -10.01 0.74
C GLY A 125 4.51 -9.43 -0.41
N ILE A 126 5.65 -10.05 -0.73
CA ILE A 126 6.49 -9.69 -1.88
C ILE A 126 6.25 -10.70 -3.00
N MET A 127 6.26 -10.26 -4.27
CA MET A 127 6.11 -11.14 -5.44
C MET A 127 7.07 -12.34 -5.43
N VAL A 128 6.60 -13.49 -5.91
CA VAL A 128 7.42 -14.68 -6.08
C VAL A 128 8.50 -14.39 -7.12
N GLY A 129 9.75 -14.71 -6.79
CA GLY A 129 10.92 -14.32 -7.59
C GLY A 129 11.75 -13.20 -6.97
N ALA A 130 11.20 -12.44 -6.01
CA ALA A 130 11.92 -11.30 -5.47
C ALA A 130 13.07 -11.65 -4.53
N PHE A 131 12.90 -12.56 -3.56
CA PHE A 131 13.92 -12.94 -2.57
C PHE A 131 13.86 -14.44 -2.23
N PRO A 132 14.95 -15.22 -2.34
CA PRO A 132 14.92 -16.67 -2.20
C PRO A 132 14.42 -17.18 -0.84
N GLU A 133 14.74 -16.46 0.23
CA GLU A 133 14.45 -16.86 1.62
C GLU A 133 13.23 -16.14 2.21
N TYR A 134 12.38 -15.51 1.39
CA TYR A 134 11.18 -14.83 1.90
C TYR A 134 10.13 -15.84 2.37
N VAL A 135 9.68 -15.69 3.61
CA VAL A 135 8.61 -16.47 4.22
C VAL A 135 7.34 -15.63 4.25
N TYR A 136 6.26 -16.18 3.70
CA TYR A 136 4.98 -15.47 3.61
C TYR A 136 4.19 -15.59 4.91
N GLU A 137 3.46 -14.53 5.25
CA GLU A 137 2.50 -14.52 6.35
C GLU A 137 1.08 -14.82 5.85
N GLU A 138 0.27 -15.44 6.70
CA GLU A 138 -1.15 -15.68 6.42
C GLU A 138 -2.05 -15.04 7.47
N LYS A 139 -3.28 -14.75 7.05
CA LYS A 139 -4.36 -14.24 7.90
C LYS A 139 -5.62 -15.06 7.68
N GLU A 140 -6.52 -14.99 8.65
CA GLU A 140 -7.79 -15.70 8.62
C GLU A 140 -8.96 -14.72 8.73
N ILE A 141 -10.06 -15.07 8.09
CA ILE A 141 -11.33 -14.38 8.24
C ILE A 141 -12.49 -15.38 8.26
N ALA A 142 -13.41 -15.17 9.20
CA ALA A 142 -14.66 -15.91 9.23
C ALA A 142 -15.63 -15.32 8.19
N LEU A 143 -16.18 -16.20 7.35
CA LEU A 143 -17.17 -15.86 6.34
C LEU A 143 -18.56 -16.28 6.82
N GLU A 144 -19.56 -15.46 6.49
CA GLU A 144 -20.95 -15.76 6.79
C GLU A 144 -21.67 -16.35 5.57
N THR A 145 -22.86 -16.88 5.81
CA THR A 145 -23.75 -17.34 4.74
C THR A 145 -24.00 -16.21 3.74
N ASP A 146 -23.94 -16.56 2.45
CA ASP A 146 -24.10 -15.69 1.28
C ASP A 146 -22.99 -14.65 1.08
N ASP A 147 -21.97 -14.58 1.93
CA ASP A 147 -20.79 -13.76 1.68
C ASP A 147 -20.12 -14.16 0.36
N VAL A 148 -19.60 -13.16 -0.36
CA VAL A 148 -18.91 -13.36 -1.65
C VAL A 148 -17.50 -12.85 -1.54
N VAL A 149 -16.52 -13.71 -1.83
CA VAL A 149 -15.12 -13.34 -1.99
C VAL A 149 -14.80 -13.31 -3.48
N LEU A 150 -14.35 -12.15 -3.96
CA LEU A 150 -13.91 -11.93 -5.34
C LEU A 150 -12.40 -11.77 -5.35
N PHE A 151 -11.72 -12.73 -5.95
CA PHE A 151 -10.33 -12.65 -6.37
C PHE A 151 -10.30 -12.16 -7.81
N TYR A 152 -9.38 -11.28 -8.17
CA TYR A 152 -9.30 -10.68 -9.51
C TYR A 152 -7.88 -10.22 -9.82
N THR A 153 -7.56 -10.05 -11.09
CA THR A 153 -6.32 -9.46 -11.60
C THR A 153 -6.53 -8.01 -12.03
N ASP A 154 -5.43 -7.26 -12.24
CA ASP A 154 -5.46 -5.83 -12.61
C ASP A 154 -6.12 -5.58 -13.95
N GLY A 155 -6.01 -6.50 -14.93
CA GLY A 155 -6.67 -6.36 -16.21
C GLY A 155 -8.19 -6.16 -16.12
N ILE A 156 -8.84 -6.55 -15.01
CA ILE A 156 -10.26 -6.23 -14.74
C ILE A 156 -10.47 -4.73 -14.44
N ILE A 157 -9.67 -4.15 -13.55
CA ILE A 157 -9.84 -2.75 -13.12
C ILE A 157 -9.16 -1.76 -14.08
N GLU A 158 -8.15 -2.21 -14.82
CA GLU A 158 -7.41 -1.44 -15.82
C GLU A 158 -8.02 -1.51 -17.22
N ALA A 159 -9.10 -2.28 -17.42
CA ALA A 159 -9.81 -2.33 -18.69
C ALA A 159 -10.24 -0.91 -19.14
N GLU A 160 -9.80 -0.47 -20.32
CA GLU A 160 -10.00 0.90 -20.81
C GLU A 160 -11.13 1.00 -21.85
N ASN A 161 -11.89 2.10 -21.77
CA ASN A 161 -12.79 2.50 -22.85
C ASN A 161 -12.06 3.28 -23.96
N ARG A 162 -12.79 3.65 -25.03
CA ARG A 162 -12.23 4.40 -26.18
C ARG A 162 -11.66 5.77 -25.81
N LYS A 163 -12.06 6.34 -24.67
CA LYS A 163 -11.54 7.61 -24.14
C LYS A 163 -10.32 7.42 -23.23
N LYS A 164 -9.80 6.19 -23.11
CA LYS A 164 -8.72 5.79 -22.20
C LYS A 164 -9.09 5.91 -20.72
N GLU A 165 -10.38 5.91 -20.38
CA GLU A 165 -10.82 5.81 -18.98
C GLU A 165 -10.83 4.35 -18.57
N GLN A 166 -10.24 4.02 -17.42
CA GLN A 166 -10.21 2.67 -16.88
C GLN A 166 -11.54 2.31 -16.19
N PHE A 167 -11.86 1.01 -16.13
CA PHE A 167 -13.07 0.49 -15.47
C PHE A 167 -13.07 0.83 -13.98
N GLN A 168 -11.90 0.78 -13.35
CA GLN A 168 -11.63 1.14 -11.96
C GLN A 168 -12.37 0.26 -10.94
N ARG A 169 -11.81 0.24 -9.73
CA ARG A 169 -12.31 -0.57 -8.61
C ARG A 169 -13.75 -0.25 -8.22
N ASP A 170 -14.17 1.02 -8.30
CA ASP A 170 -15.52 1.43 -7.91
C ASP A 170 -16.61 0.83 -8.81
N ARG A 171 -16.36 0.67 -10.13
CA ARG A 171 -17.31 -0.01 -11.02
C ARG A 171 -17.37 -1.50 -10.74
N LEU A 172 -16.22 -2.12 -10.43
CA LEU A 172 -16.17 -3.53 -10.02
C LEU A 172 -16.96 -3.80 -8.74
N ILE A 173 -16.83 -2.94 -7.72
CA ILE A 173 -17.61 -3.02 -6.47
C ILE A 173 -19.11 -2.89 -6.76
N ARG A 174 -19.52 -1.92 -7.60
CA ARG A 174 -20.92 -1.76 -8.01
C ARG A 174 -21.47 -2.98 -8.73
N ALA A 175 -20.69 -3.57 -9.65
CA ALA A 175 -21.08 -4.77 -10.37
C ALA A 175 -21.22 -5.98 -9.42
N LEU A 176 -20.29 -6.15 -8.47
CA LEU A 176 -20.35 -7.21 -7.46
C LEU A 176 -21.58 -7.08 -6.56
N LEU A 177 -21.93 -5.86 -6.12
CA LEU A 177 -23.13 -5.58 -5.35
C LEU A 177 -24.43 -5.83 -6.13
N LYS A 178 -24.42 -5.54 -7.43
CA LYS A 178 -25.56 -5.72 -8.34
C LYS A 178 -25.85 -7.20 -8.58
N TYR A 179 -24.82 -8.03 -8.73
CA TYR A 179 -24.95 -9.46 -9.05
C TYR A 179 -24.72 -10.39 -7.85
N ALA A 180 -24.69 -9.85 -6.63
CA ALA A 180 -24.45 -10.60 -5.39
C ALA A 180 -25.42 -11.79 -5.19
N SER A 181 -26.68 -11.63 -5.59
CA SER A 181 -27.72 -12.67 -5.47
C SER A 181 -27.59 -13.76 -6.53
N CYS A 182 -26.89 -13.52 -7.64
CA CYS A 182 -26.71 -14.51 -8.70
C CYS A 182 -25.85 -15.70 -8.22
N PRO A 183 -26.02 -16.88 -8.82
CA PRO A 183 -25.03 -17.96 -8.70
C PRO A 183 -23.66 -17.48 -9.18
N ALA A 184 -22.57 -17.97 -8.56
CA ALA A 184 -21.20 -17.51 -8.84
C ALA A 184 -20.82 -17.50 -10.33
N HIS A 185 -21.34 -18.46 -11.12
CA HIS A 185 -21.10 -18.51 -12.56
C HIS A 185 -21.80 -17.39 -13.34
N GLN A 186 -23.03 -17.05 -12.97
CA GLN A 186 -23.77 -15.93 -13.59
C GLN A 186 -23.18 -14.60 -13.16
N ALA A 187 -22.82 -14.46 -11.88
CA ALA A 187 -22.19 -13.23 -11.39
C ALA A 187 -20.91 -12.88 -12.17
N GLY A 188 -20.01 -13.85 -12.37
CA GLY A 188 -18.78 -13.62 -13.13
C GLY A 188 -19.04 -13.23 -14.60
N GLN A 189 -19.98 -13.91 -15.26
CA GLN A 189 -20.34 -13.59 -16.64
C GLN A 189 -20.94 -12.18 -16.77
N ARG A 190 -21.81 -11.78 -15.83
CA ARG A 190 -22.42 -10.45 -15.81
C ARG A 190 -21.40 -9.34 -15.55
N VAL A 191 -20.40 -9.57 -14.70
CA VAL A 191 -19.30 -8.61 -14.49
C VAL A 191 -18.50 -8.41 -15.78
N ILE A 192 -18.20 -9.47 -16.52
CA ILE A 192 -17.53 -9.35 -17.83
C ILE A 192 -18.40 -8.61 -18.85
N GLU A 193 -19.71 -8.87 -18.90
CA GLU A 193 -20.64 -8.13 -19.76
C GLU A 193 -20.63 -6.63 -19.46
N ASP A 194 -20.60 -6.24 -18.17
CA ASP A 194 -20.48 -4.84 -17.76
C ASP A 194 -19.14 -4.22 -18.22
N ILE A 195 -18.04 -4.98 -18.17
CA ILE A 195 -16.73 -4.53 -18.67
C ILE A 195 -16.73 -4.37 -20.20
N TYR A 196 -17.29 -5.32 -20.95
CA TYR A 196 -17.40 -5.18 -22.40
C TYR A 196 -18.30 -4.02 -22.82
N THR A 197 -19.38 -3.80 -22.08
CA THR A 197 -20.25 -2.63 -22.29
C THR A 197 -19.49 -1.33 -22.04
N PHE A 198 -18.71 -1.26 -20.96
CA PHE A 198 -17.89 -0.09 -20.63
C PHE A 198 -16.79 0.19 -21.66
N THR A 199 -16.11 -0.87 -22.13
CA THR A 199 -14.97 -0.74 -23.05
C THR A 199 -15.38 -0.37 -24.47
N GLU A 200 -16.65 -0.55 -24.86
CA GLU A 200 -17.21 -0.18 -26.17
C GLU A 200 -16.41 -0.78 -27.36
N GLY A 201 -15.91 -2.00 -27.19
CA GLY A 201 -15.09 -2.68 -28.19
C GLY A 201 -13.66 -2.14 -28.34
N ALA A 202 -13.16 -1.37 -27.36
CA ALA A 202 -11.74 -1.05 -27.25
C ALA A 202 -10.91 -2.34 -27.10
N MET A 203 -9.67 -2.32 -27.60
CA MET A 203 -8.78 -3.47 -27.54
C MET A 203 -8.39 -3.77 -26.09
N GLN A 204 -8.60 -5.01 -25.66
CA GLN A 204 -8.14 -5.51 -24.36
C GLN A 204 -6.61 -5.42 -24.29
N LYS A 205 -6.10 -4.72 -23.27
CA LYS A 205 -4.66 -4.51 -23.08
C LYS A 205 -3.99 -5.57 -22.22
N ASP A 206 -4.73 -6.15 -21.27
CA ASP A 206 -4.21 -7.17 -20.34
C ASP A 206 -5.17 -8.32 -20.10
N ASP A 207 -4.66 -9.42 -19.58
CA ASP A 207 -5.46 -10.60 -19.24
C ASP A 207 -6.46 -10.26 -18.13
N MET A 208 -7.69 -10.77 -18.27
CA MET A 208 -8.77 -10.50 -17.33
C MET A 208 -9.13 -11.78 -16.61
N THR A 209 -8.75 -11.89 -15.34
CA THR A 209 -9.00 -13.10 -14.55
C THR A 209 -9.73 -12.78 -13.25
N MET A 210 -10.69 -13.63 -12.90
CA MET A 210 -11.40 -13.55 -11.62
C MET A 210 -11.80 -14.93 -11.09
N VAL A 211 -11.84 -15.04 -9.77
CA VAL A 211 -12.40 -16.18 -9.04
C VAL A 211 -13.44 -15.67 -8.04
N ILE A 212 -14.64 -16.22 -8.13
CA ILE A 212 -15.76 -15.92 -7.24
C ILE A 212 -16.03 -17.12 -6.34
N VAL A 213 -15.89 -16.90 -5.04
CA VAL A 213 -16.26 -17.82 -3.97
C VAL A 213 -17.49 -17.25 -3.29
N LYS A 214 -18.64 -17.92 -3.46
CA LYS A 214 -19.86 -17.58 -2.75
C LYS A 214 -20.10 -18.63 -1.68
N ILE A 215 -20.15 -18.19 -0.42
CA ILE A 215 -20.49 -19.05 0.70
C ILE A 215 -21.98 -19.25 0.64
N HIS A 216 -22.42 -20.48 0.53
CA HIS A 216 -23.82 -20.78 0.74
C HIS A 216 -23.88 -21.67 1.98
N GLN A 217 -24.99 -21.60 2.71
CA GLN A 217 -25.25 -22.67 3.64
C GLN A 217 -25.28 -23.95 2.81
N ASN A 218 -24.51 -24.94 3.25
CA ASN A 218 -24.99 -26.29 3.04
C ASN A 218 -26.38 -26.30 3.67
N ILE A 219 -27.41 -26.38 2.83
CA ILE A 219 -28.71 -26.85 3.26
C ILE A 219 -28.51 -28.33 3.60
N ASN A 220 -27.85 -28.59 4.73
CA ASN A 220 -28.48 -29.46 5.68
C ASN A 220 -29.71 -28.67 6.11
N PHE A 221 -30.88 -29.04 5.58
CA PHE A 221 -32.14 -28.74 6.24
C PHE A 221 -31.92 -29.01 7.72
N TRP A 222 -31.73 -27.99 8.57
CA TRP A 222 -31.78 -28.01 10.04
C TRP A 222 -31.13 -26.72 10.55
N GLN A 223 -31.90 -25.64 10.64
CA GLN A 223 -32.32 -25.08 11.93
C GLN A 223 -33.13 -23.79 11.75
N GLY A 224 -34.35 -23.81 12.27
CA GLY A 224 -35.22 -22.65 12.36
C GLY A 224 -36.66 -23.03 12.70
N GLY A 225 -36.90 -23.53 13.91
CA GLY A 225 -38.20 -23.35 14.56
C GLY A 225 -38.99 -24.62 14.89
N ALA A 226 -39.29 -24.72 16.18
CA ALA A 226 -40.30 -25.54 16.83
C ALA A 226 -39.97 -27.03 17.07
N ALA A 227 -40.20 -27.40 18.32
CA ALA A 227 -40.56 -28.74 18.73
C ALA A 227 -41.62 -29.30 17.77
N MET A 228 -41.14 -30.06 16.78
CA MET A 228 -41.83 -31.16 16.13
C MET A 228 -40.92 -32.37 16.37
N GLY A 229 -41.50 -33.47 16.85
CA GLY A 229 -40.77 -34.65 17.33
C GLY A 229 -39.63 -35.08 16.40
N GLN A 230 -38.50 -35.47 16.99
CA GLN A 230 -37.28 -35.82 16.26
C GLN A 230 -37.59 -36.86 15.17
N THR A 231 -37.48 -36.40 13.93
CA THR A 231 -37.74 -37.19 12.74
C THR A 231 -36.48 -37.23 11.90
N ILE A 232 -36.00 -38.42 11.56
CA ILE A 232 -34.84 -38.59 10.69
C ILE A 232 -35.19 -39.40 9.45
N ILE A 233 -34.60 -39.02 8.31
CA ILE A 233 -34.65 -39.82 7.10
C ILE A 233 -33.29 -40.49 6.96
N SER A 234 -33.30 -41.81 6.91
CA SER A 234 -32.10 -42.63 6.79
C SER A 234 -32.13 -43.46 5.51
N LYS A 235 -30.94 -43.72 4.98
CA LYS A 235 -30.72 -44.35 3.68
C LYS A 235 -29.74 -45.51 3.83
N GLY A 236 -30.12 -46.66 3.31
CA GLY A 236 -29.35 -47.91 3.39
C GLY A 236 -29.50 -48.71 2.10
N LYS A 237 -28.63 -49.71 1.88
CA LYS A 237 -28.71 -50.53 0.66
C LYS A 237 -30.04 -51.29 0.60
N ASN A 238 -30.62 -51.62 1.75
CA ASN A 238 -31.98 -52.12 1.89
C ASN A 238 -32.68 -51.41 3.05
N ILE A 239 -34.00 -51.63 3.17
CA ILE A 239 -34.85 -50.98 4.17
C ILE A 239 -34.35 -51.23 5.60
N ASP A 240 -33.89 -52.43 5.93
CA ASP A 240 -33.45 -52.74 7.29
C ASP A 240 -32.13 -52.06 7.66
N GLU A 241 -31.18 -51.96 6.72
CA GLU A 241 -29.95 -51.17 6.92
C GLU A 241 -30.29 -49.69 7.07
N ALA A 242 -31.24 -49.18 6.27
CA ALA A 242 -31.71 -47.81 6.38
C ALA A 242 -32.36 -47.54 7.76
N ILE A 243 -33.17 -48.48 8.26
CA ILE A 243 -33.79 -48.39 9.59
C ILE A 243 -32.72 -48.43 10.68
N HIS A 244 -31.77 -49.37 10.60
CA HIS A 244 -30.74 -49.53 11.61
C HIS A 244 -29.84 -48.29 11.74
N VAL A 245 -29.42 -47.73 10.60
CA VAL A 245 -28.65 -46.48 10.56
C VAL A 245 -29.45 -45.33 11.18
N GLY A 246 -30.74 -45.23 10.86
CA GLY A 246 -31.58 -44.15 11.38
C GLY A 246 -31.87 -44.28 12.88
N LEU A 247 -32.03 -45.51 13.39
CA LEU A 247 -32.16 -45.79 14.83
C LEU A 247 -30.88 -45.47 15.60
N ALA A 248 -29.71 -45.81 15.04
CA ALA A 248 -28.42 -45.52 15.64
C ALA A 248 -28.20 -43.99 15.74
N ILE A 249 -28.58 -43.24 14.70
CA ILE A 249 -28.48 -41.78 14.73
C ILE A 249 -29.47 -41.16 15.72
N LEU A 250 -30.69 -41.70 15.82
CA LEU A 250 -31.67 -41.25 16.82
C LEU A 250 -31.38 -41.77 18.23
N GLN A 251 -30.36 -42.63 18.42
CA GLN A 251 -30.06 -43.34 19.67
C GLN A 251 -31.33 -43.92 20.34
N SER A 252 -32.20 -44.53 19.55
CA SER A 252 -33.52 -45.01 20.00
C SER A 252 -33.76 -46.45 19.57
N LYS A 253 -34.64 -47.16 20.26
CA LYS A 253 -35.01 -48.54 19.88
C LYS A 253 -36.10 -48.54 18.80
N ARG A 254 -36.19 -49.62 18.01
CA ARG A 254 -37.16 -49.76 16.91
C ARG A 254 -38.62 -49.59 17.35
N GLU A 255 -38.89 -49.87 18.62
CA GLU A 255 -40.21 -49.78 19.28
C GLU A 255 -40.60 -48.34 19.67
N GLU A 256 -39.63 -47.43 19.76
CA GLU A 256 -39.80 -46.05 20.23
C GLU A 256 -39.96 -45.05 19.07
N VAL A 257 -39.98 -45.56 17.83
CA VAL A 257 -40.06 -44.76 16.62
C VAL A 257 -41.09 -45.35 15.65
N GLN A 258 -41.85 -44.49 15.00
CA GLN A 258 -42.71 -44.84 13.88
C GLN A 258 -41.88 -44.84 12.59
N ILE A 259 -41.96 -45.93 11.82
CA ILE A 259 -41.15 -46.11 10.60
C ILE A 259 -42.03 -46.06 9.36
N GLU A 260 -41.72 -45.11 8.47
CA GLU A 260 -42.36 -44.94 7.18
C GLU A 260 -41.35 -45.21 6.06
N ILE A 261 -41.65 -46.16 5.17
CA ILE A 261 -40.77 -46.49 4.05
C ILE A 261 -41.09 -45.53 2.90
N ILE A 262 -40.20 -44.56 2.67
CA ILE A 262 -40.36 -43.57 1.59
C ILE A 262 -40.04 -44.21 0.24
N GLN A 263 -38.96 -45.00 0.19
CA GLN A 263 -38.51 -45.63 -1.04
C GLN A 263 -37.91 -47.00 -0.76
N ARG A 264 -38.37 -48.03 -1.47
CA ARG A 264 -37.73 -49.35 -1.44
C ARG A 264 -36.54 -49.40 -2.38
N GLU A 265 -35.57 -50.24 -2.06
CA GLU A 265 -34.42 -50.45 -2.94
C GLU A 265 -34.83 -51.10 -4.27
N THR A 266 -34.19 -50.68 -5.36
CA THR A 266 -34.34 -51.33 -6.68
C THR A 266 -33.06 -52.04 -7.07
N LYS A 267 -33.16 -53.35 -7.36
CA LYS A 267 -32.04 -54.14 -7.87
C LYS A 267 -31.90 -53.92 -9.38
N GLY A 268 -31.00 -53.02 -9.77
CA GLY A 268 -30.57 -52.87 -11.17
C GLY A 268 -29.71 -54.06 -11.61
N ILE A 269 -30.02 -54.61 -12.78
CA ILE A 269 -29.22 -55.63 -13.46
C ILE A 269 -27.84 -55.02 -13.77
N TRP A 270 -26.75 -55.68 -13.36
CA TRP A 270 -25.37 -55.24 -13.60
C TRP A 270 -24.96 -53.90 -12.95
N ARG A 271 -25.42 -53.62 -11.72
CA ARG A 271 -24.95 -52.52 -10.82
C ARG A 271 -25.02 -51.09 -11.37
N ILE A 272 -25.57 -50.85 -12.55
CA ILE A 272 -25.88 -49.51 -13.06
C ILE A 272 -27.36 -49.23 -12.73
N GLY A 273 -27.62 -48.16 -11.98
CA GLY A 273 -28.98 -47.71 -11.63
C GLY A 273 -29.54 -48.25 -10.30
N PHE A 274 -28.69 -48.69 -9.36
CA PHE A 274 -29.14 -49.08 -8.02
C PHE A 274 -29.66 -47.87 -7.24
N LYS A 275 -30.94 -47.88 -6.86
CA LYS A 275 -31.50 -46.91 -5.92
C LYS A 275 -31.58 -47.56 -4.54
N PRO A 276 -30.91 -47.02 -3.52
CA PRO A 276 -30.99 -47.53 -2.15
C PRO A 276 -32.34 -47.23 -1.50
N ALA A 277 -32.65 -47.96 -0.43
CA ALA A 277 -33.85 -47.76 0.35
C ALA A 277 -33.73 -46.50 1.21
N ILE A 278 -34.85 -45.80 1.36
CA ILE A 278 -34.96 -44.59 2.16
C ILE A 278 -36.17 -44.76 3.08
N VAL A 279 -35.94 -44.60 4.37
CA VAL A 279 -36.95 -44.71 5.42
C VAL A 279 -36.93 -43.47 6.29
N LYS A 280 -38.09 -43.10 6.81
CA LYS A 280 -38.27 -42.02 7.77
C LYS A 280 -38.65 -42.61 9.12
N LEU A 281 -37.93 -42.24 10.17
CA LEU A 281 -38.14 -42.68 11.53
C LEU A 281 -38.52 -41.46 12.37
N THR A 282 -39.67 -41.52 13.04
CA THR A 282 -40.19 -40.45 13.89
C THR A 282 -40.32 -40.95 15.32
N LYS A 283 -39.64 -40.33 16.28
CA LYS A 283 -39.70 -40.74 17.70
C LYS A 283 -41.06 -40.42 18.32
N VAL A 284 -41.68 -41.40 18.99
CA VAL A 284 -43.02 -41.26 19.59
C VAL A 284 -42.86 -41.01 21.09
N GLU A 285 -43.20 -39.81 21.56
CA GLU A 285 -43.16 -39.47 23.00
C GLU A 285 -44.44 -39.94 23.72
N ARG A 286 -44.29 -40.68 24.84
CA ARG A 286 -45.38 -40.98 25.78
C ARG A 286 -45.47 -39.86 26.81
N GLN A 287 -46.63 -39.21 26.93
CA GLN A 287 -46.93 -38.29 28.01
C GLN A 287 -47.22 -39.05 29.32
N VAL A 288 -46.56 -38.63 30.40
CA VAL A 288 -46.92 -38.94 31.78
C VAL A 288 -46.88 -37.62 32.55
N GLU A 289 -48.04 -37.10 32.91
CA GLU A 289 -48.18 -36.24 34.10
C GLU A 289 -48.13 -37.17 35.33
N PRO A 290 -47.45 -36.81 36.43
CA PRO A 290 -48.16 -35.97 37.41
C PRO A 290 -47.29 -35.10 38.33
N SER A 291 -47.98 -34.12 38.94
CA SER A 291 -47.91 -33.73 40.35
C SER A 291 -46.60 -33.26 41.02
N SER A 292 -46.82 -32.29 41.92
CA SER A 292 -46.05 -31.97 43.14
C SER A 292 -44.72 -31.24 42.95
N VAL A 293 -44.24 -30.43 43.89
CA VAL A 293 -44.76 -29.72 45.06
C VAL A 293 -43.70 -28.65 45.31
N ALA A 294 -44.12 -27.48 45.77
CA ALA A 294 -43.25 -26.43 46.25
C ALA A 294 -42.52 -26.84 47.54
N GLU A 295 -41.26 -26.43 47.70
CA GLU A 295 -40.64 -26.28 49.00
C GLU A 295 -39.87 -24.95 49.05
N GLU A 296 -40.48 -23.99 49.75
CA GLU A 296 -39.82 -22.94 50.50
C GLU A 296 -39.25 -23.54 51.80
N GLU A 297 -38.00 -23.23 52.14
CA GLU A 297 -37.41 -23.40 53.47
C GLU A 297 -37.19 -22.00 54.06
N LYS A 298 -37.95 -21.59 55.09
CA LYS A 298 -37.89 -21.94 56.52
C LYS A 298 -36.79 -21.24 57.32
N SER A 299 -37.20 -20.38 58.24
CA SER A 299 -37.17 -20.68 59.68
C SER A 299 -37.90 -19.53 60.41
N ASP A 300 -39.18 -19.67 60.73
CA ASP A 300 -39.77 -20.35 61.90
C ASP A 300 -39.25 -19.86 63.26
N SER A 301 -40.10 -19.08 63.95
CA SER A 301 -40.86 -19.52 65.12
C SER A 301 -41.47 -18.29 65.79
N ALA A 302 -42.64 -18.29 66.41
CA ALA A 302 -43.80 -19.17 66.46
C ALA A 302 -44.91 -18.32 67.11
N SER A 303 -46.15 -18.42 66.65
CA SER A 303 -47.29 -17.91 67.43
C SER A 303 -48.52 -18.78 67.17
N VAL A 304 -48.85 -19.63 68.15
CA VAL A 304 -50.15 -20.31 68.23
C VAL A 304 -50.89 -19.78 69.44
N GLY A 305 -52.13 -19.36 69.20
CA GLY A 305 -53.24 -19.55 70.12
C GLY A 305 -53.45 -18.46 71.18
N GLY A 306 -54.62 -17.84 71.14
CA GLY A 306 -55.16 -17.18 72.33
C GLY A 306 -56.14 -16.05 72.08
N ALA A 307 -57.40 -16.42 71.90
CA ALA A 307 -58.57 -15.77 72.47
C ALA A 307 -58.71 -14.23 72.43
N ARG A 308 -59.81 -13.81 71.77
CA ARG A 308 -60.61 -12.64 72.18
C ARG A 308 -60.67 -12.53 73.70
N SER A 309 -60.08 -11.48 74.26
CA SER A 309 -60.44 -10.98 75.57
C SER A 309 -60.39 -9.46 75.55
N LYS A 310 -61.49 -8.84 75.96
CA LYS A 310 -61.52 -7.43 76.36
C LYS A 310 -60.45 -7.26 77.44
N VAL A 311 -59.41 -6.50 77.16
CA VAL A 311 -58.47 -6.07 78.21
C VAL A 311 -59.20 -5.00 79.02
N THR A 312 -59.70 -5.48 80.15
CA THR A 312 -60.12 -4.74 81.33
C THR A 312 -58.99 -3.82 81.81
N GLU A 313 -59.35 -2.72 82.46
CA GLU A 313 -58.54 -1.55 82.84
C GLU A 313 -57.29 -1.78 83.74
N ASP A 314 -56.75 -3.01 83.87
CA ASP A 314 -55.70 -3.38 84.85
C ASP A 314 -54.27 -3.65 84.30
N HIS A 315 -54.04 -3.74 82.98
CA HIS A 315 -52.72 -4.17 82.42
C HIS A 315 -51.60 -3.11 82.35
N LEU A 316 -51.91 -1.83 82.58
CA LEU A 316 -50.93 -0.73 82.59
C LEU A 316 -50.37 -0.46 84.00
N SER A 317 -50.86 -1.20 85.00
CA SER A 317 -50.51 -1.05 86.41
C SER A 317 -49.02 -1.34 86.66
N GLY A 318 -48.30 -0.34 87.16
CA GLY A 318 -46.87 -0.35 87.49
C GLY A 318 -45.89 0.00 86.37
N LYS A 319 -46.35 0.47 85.19
CA LYS A 319 -45.51 0.65 83.99
C LYS A 319 -45.36 2.10 83.52
N ALA A 320 -44.29 2.38 82.77
CA ALA A 320 -44.04 3.63 82.04
C ALA A 320 -43.72 3.36 80.56
N TRP A 321 -43.98 4.34 79.68
CA TRP A 321 -43.71 4.28 78.25
C TRP A 321 -43.52 5.68 77.65
N VAL A 322 -43.00 5.74 76.43
CA VAL A 322 -42.87 7.00 75.67
C VAL A 322 -43.70 6.89 74.40
N ARG A 323 -44.57 7.87 74.16
CA ARG A 323 -45.30 7.96 72.90
C ARG A 323 -45.40 9.42 72.45
N GLY A 324 -45.02 9.70 71.22
CA GLY A 324 -45.04 11.06 70.67
C GLY A 324 -44.17 12.04 71.45
N GLY A 325 -43.05 11.57 72.01
CA GLY A 325 -42.12 12.40 72.79
C GLY A 325 -42.57 12.76 74.21
N GLN A 326 -43.68 12.19 74.70
CA GLN A 326 -44.15 12.36 76.08
C GLN A 326 -44.05 11.03 76.85
N ILE A 327 -43.65 11.12 78.13
CA ILE A 327 -43.67 9.97 79.03
C ILE A 327 -45.06 9.81 79.61
N PHE A 328 -45.57 8.59 79.54
CA PHE A 328 -46.79 8.17 80.21
C PHE A 328 -46.44 7.10 81.24
N TYR A 329 -47.15 7.08 82.35
CA TYR A 329 -46.91 6.11 83.41
C TYR A 329 -48.18 5.88 84.23
N ARG A 330 -48.29 4.71 84.88
CA ARG A 330 -49.41 4.37 85.76
C ARG A 330 -48.91 3.50 86.92
N PRO A 331 -48.49 4.09 88.06
CA PRO A 331 -47.91 3.35 89.18
C PRO A 331 -48.98 2.50 89.90
N SER A 332 -48.57 1.52 90.71
CA SER A 332 -49.48 0.73 91.54
C SER A 332 -48.93 0.49 92.94
N PRO A 333 -49.78 0.15 93.94
CA PRO A 333 -49.33 -0.08 95.31
C PRO A 333 -48.28 -1.19 95.46
N LEU A 334 -48.16 -2.06 94.46
CA LEU A 334 -47.24 -3.20 94.45
C LEU A 334 -46.06 -3.02 93.47
N CYS A 335 -46.08 -2.00 92.59
CA CYS A 335 -45.03 -1.79 91.59
C CYS A 335 -44.98 -0.33 91.09
N TYR A 336 -43.82 0.32 91.16
CA TYR A 336 -43.58 1.67 90.64
C TYR A 336 -42.63 1.59 89.42
N PRO A 337 -42.95 2.24 88.29
CA PRO A 337 -42.09 2.18 87.12
C PRO A 337 -40.81 3.00 87.33
N THR A 338 -39.75 2.62 86.63
CA THR A 338 -38.45 3.31 86.66
C THR A 338 -38.06 3.81 85.28
N ILE A 339 -37.39 4.96 85.23
CA ILE A 339 -36.91 5.58 83.98
C ILE A 339 -35.43 5.86 84.11
N THR A 340 -34.64 5.37 83.16
CA THR A 340 -33.22 5.73 83.01
C THR A 340 -33.05 6.74 81.88
N VAL A 341 -32.26 7.78 82.13
CA VAL A 341 -31.93 8.80 81.13
C VAL A 341 -30.74 8.33 80.29
N GLY A 342 -30.94 8.15 78.98
CA GLY A 342 -29.87 7.86 78.02
C GLY A 342 -29.24 9.11 77.42
N GLN A 343 -28.25 8.91 76.54
CA GLN A 343 -27.43 9.98 75.97
C GLN A 343 -28.25 10.91 75.04
N GLY A 344 -28.07 12.24 75.18
CA GLY A 344 -28.76 13.24 74.35
C GLY A 344 -30.17 13.61 74.80
N VAL A 345 -30.62 13.09 75.95
CA VAL A 345 -31.92 13.36 76.57
C VAL A 345 -31.69 13.97 77.96
N LEU A 346 -32.43 15.02 78.30
CA LEU A 346 -32.51 15.58 79.65
C LEU A 346 -33.91 15.32 80.20
N LEU A 347 -34.00 14.56 81.30
CA LEU A 347 -35.26 14.31 82.00
C LEU A 347 -35.31 15.15 83.27
N PHE A 348 -36.39 15.89 83.46
CA PHE A 348 -36.69 16.60 84.69
C PHE A 348 -37.87 15.92 85.39
N LYS A 349 -37.73 15.69 86.70
CA LYS A 349 -38.78 15.16 87.56
C LYS A 349 -39.11 16.20 88.62
N ASN A 350 -40.34 16.70 88.61
CA ASN A 350 -40.80 17.77 89.53
C ASN A 350 -39.90 19.01 89.50
N GLY A 351 -39.35 19.35 88.33
CA GLY A 351 -38.46 20.50 88.14
C GLY A 351 -36.98 20.24 88.45
N GLU A 352 -36.60 19.08 88.98
CA GLU A 352 -35.19 18.72 89.22
C GLU A 352 -34.64 17.78 88.13
N PRO A 353 -33.41 18.00 87.63
CA PRO A 353 -32.81 17.15 86.62
C PRO A 353 -32.47 15.76 87.18
N VAL A 354 -32.90 14.73 86.47
CA VAL A 354 -32.63 13.34 86.83
C VAL A 354 -31.29 12.91 86.22
N THR A 355 -30.41 12.37 87.05
CA THR A 355 -29.17 11.72 86.60
C THR A 355 -29.25 10.22 86.92
N GLY A 356 -29.25 9.38 85.89
CA GLY A 356 -29.38 7.92 86.03
C GLY A 356 -30.83 7.42 86.07
N THR A 357 -31.09 6.37 86.85
CA THR A 357 -32.40 5.72 86.97
C THR A 357 -33.21 6.35 88.11
N THR A 358 -34.43 6.81 87.82
CA THR A 358 -35.38 7.31 88.83
C THR A 358 -36.62 6.44 88.91
N VAL A 359 -37.23 6.35 90.09
CA VAL A 359 -38.56 5.74 90.32
C VAL A 359 -39.64 6.80 90.08
N ILE A 360 -40.77 6.42 89.49
CA ILE A 360 -41.92 7.30 89.20
C ILE A 360 -43.10 6.93 90.10
N THR A 361 -43.67 7.92 90.77
CA THR A 361 -44.78 7.84 91.71
C THR A 361 -45.99 8.62 91.21
N GLU A 362 -47.16 8.34 91.79
CA GLU A 362 -48.41 8.95 91.36
C GLU A 362 -48.41 10.45 91.71
N GLY A 363 -48.45 11.32 90.69
CA GLY A 363 -48.38 12.78 90.84
C GLY A 363 -47.08 13.43 90.36
N ASP A 364 -46.07 12.66 89.93
CA ASP A 364 -44.82 13.20 89.42
C ASP A 364 -44.97 13.93 88.07
N GLN A 365 -44.43 15.14 87.95
CA GLN A 365 -44.33 15.87 86.68
C GLN A 365 -43.03 15.51 85.98
N LEU A 366 -43.13 14.96 84.77
CA LEU A 366 -41.99 14.57 83.95
C LEU A 366 -41.91 15.44 82.70
N GLU A 367 -40.78 16.12 82.52
CA GLU A 367 -40.49 16.94 81.34
C GLU A 367 -39.22 16.42 80.67
N ILE A 368 -39.25 16.34 79.33
CA ILE A 368 -38.09 15.89 78.56
C ILE A 368 -37.63 17.02 77.64
N GLN A 369 -36.34 17.29 77.66
CA GLN A 369 -35.69 18.23 76.76
C GLN A 369 -34.62 17.51 75.95
N THR A 370 -34.51 17.86 74.67
CA THR A 370 -33.48 17.33 73.77
C THR A 370 -32.54 18.44 73.35
N ALA A 371 -31.27 18.11 73.13
CA ALA A 371 -30.27 19.07 72.67
C ALA A 371 -30.48 19.43 71.19
N GLU A 372 -30.11 20.65 70.81
CA GLU A 372 -30.03 21.09 69.41
C GLU A 372 -28.66 21.76 69.18
N GLU A 373 -27.93 21.33 68.14
CA GLU A 373 -26.60 21.86 67.79
C GLU A 373 -26.63 22.35 66.35
N THR A 374 -26.16 23.58 66.10
CA THR A 374 -26.05 24.14 64.74
C THR A 374 -24.59 24.41 64.40
N VAL A 375 -24.12 23.85 63.29
CA VAL A 375 -22.82 24.16 62.68
C VAL A 375 -23.07 25.06 61.48
N GLU A 376 -22.47 26.24 61.46
CA GLU A 376 -22.64 27.20 60.35
C GLU A 376 -21.88 26.78 59.08
N THR A 377 -22.36 27.23 57.91
CA THR A 377 -21.64 27.07 56.64
C THR A 377 -20.30 27.78 56.69
N LYS A 378 -19.22 27.06 56.37
CA LYS A 378 -17.88 27.63 56.18
C LYS A 378 -17.59 27.75 54.69
N TRP A 379 -17.01 28.86 54.28
CA TRP A 379 -16.61 29.05 52.89
C TRP A 379 -15.48 30.07 52.76
N ASP A 380 -14.71 29.97 51.67
CA ASP A 380 -13.72 30.97 51.27
C ASP A 380 -13.49 30.95 49.76
N ILE A 381 -12.86 32.00 49.22
CA ILE A 381 -12.49 32.09 47.81
C ILE A 381 -10.96 32.07 47.69
N ILE A 382 -10.46 31.07 46.99
CA ILE A 382 -9.03 30.87 46.73
C ILE A 382 -8.77 31.17 45.26
N VAL A 383 -7.73 31.97 44.99
CA VAL A 383 -7.22 32.17 43.62
C VAL A 383 -6.05 31.22 43.41
N ASP A 384 -6.02 30.52 42.28
CA ASP A 384 -4.92 29.63 41.94
C ASP A 384 -3.60 30.38 41.69
N GLU A 385 -2.46 29.69 41.73
CA GLU A 385 -1.13 30.31 41.61
C GLU A 385 -0.95 31.09 40.28
N ASP A 386 -1.53 30.57 39.20
CA ASP A 386 -1.51 31.18 37.87
C ASP A 386 -2.50 32.37 37.73
N LYS A 387 -3.30 32.64 38.76
CA LYS A 387 -4.39 33.63 38.79
C LYS A 387 -5.39 33.46 37.63
N LEU A 388 -5.56 32.25 37.13
CA LEU A 388 -6.48 31.91 36.05
C LEU A 388 -7.84 31.44 36.56
N HIS A 389 -7.95 31.05 37.82
CA HIS A 389 -9.19 30.57 38.41
C HIS A 389 -9.41 31.16 39.80
N ALA A 390 -10.64 31.59 40.07
CA ALA A 390 -11.11 31.81 41.43
C ALA A 390 -12.04 30.66 41.83
N ILE A 391 -11.75 30.01 42.95
CA ILE A 391 -12.41 28.81 43.44
C ILE A 391 -13.09 29.12 44.77
N LEU A 392 -14.41 28.99 44.81
CA LEU A 392 -15.21 29.04 46.03
C LEU A 392 -15.23 27.65 46.67
N ARG A 393 -14.54 27.51 47.80
CA ARG A 393 -14.59 26.32 48.65
C ARG A 393 -15.69 26.49 49.68
N ILE A 394 -16.58 25.52 49.80
CA ILE A 394 -17.70 25.56 50.74
C ILE A 394 -17.88 24.23 51.47
N GLU A 395 -18.15 24.31 52.76
CA GLU A 395 -18.62 23.24 53.65
C GLU A 395 -20.00 23.66 54.18
N PRO A 396 -21.11 23.08 53.67
CA PRO A 396 -22.45 23.42 54.13
C PRO A 396 -22.65 23.17 55.62
N GLY A 397 -23.34 24.10 56.30
CA GLY A 397 -23.73 23.97 57.68
C GLY A 397 -24.71 22.82 57.91
N VAL A 398 -24.80 22.34 59.14
CA VAL A 398 -25.74 21.29 59.55
C VAL A 398 -26.42 21.64 60.86
N LYS A 399 -27.71 21.32 60.95
CA LYS A 399 -28.52 21.42 62.16
C LYS A 399 -28.80 20.01 62.68
N LYS A 400 -28.30 19.67 63.87
CA LYS A 400 -28.50 18.39 64.52
C LYS A 400 -29.61 18.52 65.56
N ARG A 401 -30.67 17.73 65.40
CA ARG A 401 -31.77 17.63 66.36
C ARG A 401 -31.84 16.24 66.94
N PHE A 402 -32.04 16.14 68.24
CA PHE A 402 -32.26 14.87 68.93
C PHE A 402 -33.76 14.70 69.17
N GLN A 403 -34.33 13.55 68.79
CA GLN A 403 -35.74 13.22 69.01
C GLN A 403 -35.85 11.92 69.80
N ILE A 404 -36.70 11.91 70.83
CA ILE A 404 -36.86 10.73 71.70
C ILE A 404 -37.64 9.67 70.95
N LYS A 405 -37.14 8.43 70.98
CA LYS A 405 -37.82 7.28 70.38
C LYS A 405 -38.99 6.85 71.25
N ASP A 406 -40.10 6.48 70.62
CA ASP A 406 -41.23 5.84 71.31
C ASP A 406 -40.78 4.50 71.92
N ILE A 407 -41.25 4.23 73.14
CA ILE A 407 -40.91 3.03 73.93
C ILE A 407 -42.23 2.43 74.37
N ASP A 408 -42.40 1.11 74.24
CA ASP A 408 -43.62 0.41 74.68
C ASP A 408 -43.73 0.31 76.22
N PRO A 409 -44.93 0.07 76.80
CA PRO A 409 -45.14 -0.05 78.25
C PRO A 409 -44.34 -1.16 78.94
N ASP A 410 -43.42 -0.72 79.82
CA ASP A 410 -42.58 -1.60 80.63
C ASP A 410 -42.40 -1.08 82.07
N TYR A 411 -41.97 -1.95 82.98
CA TYR A 411 -41.68 -1.60 84.38
C TYR A 411 -40.40 -0.75 84.50
N HIS A 412 -39.51 -0.86 83.51
CA HIS A 412 -38.31 -0.04 83.37
C HIS A 412 -38.18 0.44 81.92
N ILE A 413 -38.05 1.74 81.70
CA ILE A 413 -37.78 2.29 80.36
C ILE A 413 -36.48 3.08 80.35
N GLU A 414 -35.74 2.98 79.25
CA GLU A 414 -34.51 3.74 79.01
C GLU A 414 -34.75 4.76 77.89
N LEU A 415 -34.70 6.05 78.22
CA LEU A 415 -34.92 7.12 77.24
C LEU A 415 -33.75 7.20 76.27
N LYS A 416 -33.98 6.90 74.99
CA LYS A 416 -32.98 7.04 73.91
C LYS A 416 -33.44 8.08 72.90
N ALA A 417 -32.53 8.98 72.51
CA ALA A 417 -32.76 9.90 71.40
C ALA A 417 -32.10 9.40 70.11
N GLU A 418 -32.77 9.63 68.99
CA GLU A 418 -32.24 9.46 67.64
C GLU A 418 -31.78 10.84 67.10
N GLN A 419 -30.60 10.87 66.48
CA GLN A 419 -30.02 12.08 65.93
C GLN A 419 -30.47 12.28 64.48
N HIS A 420 -31.16 13.38 64.21
CA HIS A 420 -31.52 13.84 62.88
C HIS A 420 -30.60 14.99 62.44
N ILE A 421 -29.91 14.82 61.31
CA ILE A 421 -29.04 15.84 60.71
C ILE A 421 -29.77 16.46 59.52
N GLU A 422 -30.00 17.77 59.58
CA GLU A 422 -30.54 18.56 58.48
C GLU A 422 -29.45 19.46 57.92
N VAL A 423 -29.12 19.32 56.62
CA VAL A 423 -28.13 20.19 55.99
C VAL A 423 -28.75 21.56 55.76
N GLN A 424 -28.13 22.60 56.32
CA GLN A 424 -28.57 23.98 56.21
C GLN A 424 -27.42 24.83 55.65
N ASN A 425 -27.42 24.99 54.33
CA ASN A 425 -26.48 25.89 53.67
C ASN A 425 -26.95 27.35 53.79
N THR A 426 -26.22 28.17 54.56
CA THR A 426 -26.51 29.59 54.75
C THR A 426 -25.72 30.53 53.82
N LEU A 427 -25.03 30.00 52.80
CA LEU A 427 -24.25 30.83 51.88
C LEU A 427 -25.16 31.77 51.07
N GLU A 428 -24.98 33.07 51.27
CA GLU A 428 -25.63 34.10 50.46
C GLU A 428 -24.74 34.62 49.33
N TYR A 429 -25.37 35.07 48.25
CA TYR A 429 -24.70 35.58 47.06
C TYR A 429 -23.96 36.91 47.29
N LYS A 430 -24.48 37.80 48.14
CA LYS A 430 -23.91 39.13 48.38
C LYS A 430 -22.53 39.10 49.06
N PRO A 431 -22.30 38.30 50.12
CA PRO A 431 -20.96 38.10 50.69
C PRO A 431 -19.93 37.56 49.69
N VAL A 432 -20.32 36.64 48.80
CA VAL A 432 -19.43 36.08 47.76
C VAL A 432 -18.96 37.17 46.81
N LEU A 433 -19.87 38.02 46.32
CA LEU A 433 -19.52 39.15 45.45
C LEU A 433 -18.63 40.20 46.15
N GLN A 434 -18.87 40.49 47.43
CA GLN A 434 -18.02 41.41 48.19
C GLN A 434 -16.61 40.86 48.36
N LYS A 435 -16.49 39.55 48.62
CA LYS A 435 -15.21 38.86 48.73
C LYS A 435 -14.47 38.86 47.38
N LEU A 436 -15.14 38.54 46.27
CA LEU A 436 -14.58 38.65 44.91
C LEU A 436 -14.03 40.06 44.63
N LYS A 437 -14.80 41.10 44.98
CA LYS A 437 -14.38 42.50 44.84
C LYS A 437 -13.16 42.84 45.70
N SER A 438 -13.10 42.36 46.94
CA SER A 438 -11.94 42.56 47.82
C SER A 438 -10.68 41.86 47.32
N LEU A 439 -10.83 40.78 46.55
CA LEU A 439 -9.74 40.04 45.90
C LEU A 439 -9.40 40.60 44.50
N ASN A 440 -10.01 41.72 44.09
CA ASN A 440 -9.87 42.32 42.76
C ASN A 440 -10.22 41.38 41.59
N ILE A 441 -11.08 40.39 41.82
CA ILE A 441 -11.54 39.48 40.76
C ILE A 441 -12.63 40.19 39.97
N VAL A 442 -12.33 40.55 38.72
CA VAL A 442 -13.18 41.40 37.87
C VAL A 442 -13.51 40.77 36.52
N GLN A 443 -12.86 39.67 36.16
CA GLN A 443 -12.97 39.06 34.83
C GLN A 443 -13.42 37.60 34.89
N GLY A 444 -14.28 37.24 33.93
CA GLY A 444 -14.71 35.85 33.71
C GLY A 444 -15.53 35.25 34.84
N LEU A 445 -16.32 36.06 35.54
CA LEU A 445 -17.21 35.64 36.62
C LEU A 445 -18.25 34.62 36.13
N ASP A 446 -18.40 33.53 36.85
CA ASP A 446 -19.36 32.46 36.60
C ASP A 446 -20.48 32.49 37.65
N PHE A 447 -21.55 33.20 37.31
CA PHE A 447 -22.71 33.36 38.20
C PHE A 447 -23.50 32.07 38.40
N ILE A 448 -23.40 31.12 37.46
CA ILE A 448 -24.07 29.83 37.55
C ILE A 448 -23.36 28.98 38.60
N ALA A 449 -22.03 28.89 38.54
CA ALA A 449 -21.24 28.17 39.53
C ALA A 449 -21.42 28.73 40.95
N MET A 450 -21.55 30.05 41.10
CA MET A 450 -21.86 30.67 42.40
C MET A 450 -23.26 30.27 42.92
N ALA A 451 -24.26 30.23 42.04
CA ALA A 451 -25.61 29.82 42.40
C ALA A 451 -25.69 28.33 42.76
N GLU A 452 -24.90 27.49 42.09
CA GLU A 452 -24.76 26.07 42.42
C GLU A 452 -24.09 25.87 43.78
N ALA A 453 -23.02 26.62 44.07
CA ALA A 453 -22.35 26.59 45.38
C ALA A 453 -23.30 26.98 46.52
N ALA A 454 -24.17 27.97 46.33
CA ALA A 454 -25.16 28.38 47.32
C ALA A 454 -26.23 27.32 47.61
N LYS A 455 -26.46 26.38 46.68
CA LYS A 455 -27.45 25.30 46.82
C LYS A 455 -26.85 23.95 47.18
N THR A 456 -25.52 23.86 47.28
CA THR A 456 -24.87 22.58 47.55
C THR A 456 -25.21 22.06 48.95
N THR A 457 -25.44 20.75 49.03
CA THR A 457 -25.65 20.01 50.28
C THR A 457 -24.42 19.21 50.69
N LYS A 458 -23.36 19.24 49.87
CA LYS A 458 -22.09 18.55 50.12
C LYS A 458 -20.92 19.54 50.04
N PRO A 459 -19.85 19.30 50.82
CA PRO A 459 -18.61 20.05 50.66
C PRO A 459 -18.07 19.97 49.23
N GLY A 460 -17.52 21.07 48.72
CA GLY A 460 -16.99 21.11 47.36
C GLY A 460 -16.32 22.43 46.98
N ASP A 461 -15.61 22.37 45.85
CA ASP A 461 -14.89 23.48 45.24
C ASP A 461 -15.58 23.87 43.92
N PHE A 462 -15.93 25.15 43.78
CA PHE A 462 -16.64 25.68 42.62
C PHE A 462 -15.81 26.77 41.94
N VAL A 463 -15.49 26.59 40.65
CA VAL A 463 -14.77 27.63 39.90
C VAL A 463 -15.74 28.75 39.53
N ILE A 464 -15.61 29.89 40.21
CA ILE A 464 -16.53 31.03 40.11
C ILE A 464 -15.98 32.22 39.31
N ALA A 465 -14.71 32.15 38.87
CA ALA A 465 -14.18 33.05 37.85
C ALA A 465 -13.07 32.39 37.03
N ARG A 466 -12.95 32.74 35.74
CA ARG A 466 -11.93 32.21 34.81
C ARG A 466 -11.22 33.31 34.01
N GLY A 467 -9.90 33.31 34.06
CA GLY A 467 -9.04 34.09 33.18
C GLY A 467 -8.94 33.47 31.78
N VAL A 468 -8.31 34.21 30.87
CA VAL A 468 -8.01 33.78 29.49
C VAL A 468 -6.53 33.42 29.40
N LYS A 469 -6.20 32.18 29.03
CA LYS A 469 -4.80 31.77 28.82
C LYS A 469 -4.18 32.45 27.58
N PRO A 470 -2.88 32.78 27.59
CA PRO A 470 -2.20 33.33 26.42
C PRO A 470 -2.15 32.32 25.27
N GLN A 471 -2.34 32.80 24.05
CA GLN A 471 -2.11 32.00 22.84
C GLN A 471 -0.63 32.11 22.46
N GLN A 472 0.06 30.97 22.38
CA GLN A 472 1.49 30.94 22.10
C GLN A 472 1.77 31.33 20.64
N GLY A 473 2.85 32.10 20.44
CA GLY A 473 3.35 32.43 19.11
C GLY A 473 4.14 31.28 18.47
N LYS A 474 4.60 31.48 17.23
CA LYS A 474 5.42 30.53 16.48
C LYS A 474 6.75 31.19 16.12
N ASN A 475 7.88 30.52 16.36
CA ASN A 475 9.18 30.96 15.85
C ASN A 475 9.16 31.04 14.33
N GLY A 476 10.08 31.81 13.74
CA GLY A 476 10.31 31.80 12.31
C GLY A 476 10.68 30.39 11.84
N TRP A 477 10.33 30.04 10.61
CA TRP A 477 10.63 28.73 10.04
C TRP A 477 10.96 28.84 8.56
N VAL A 478 11.63 27.82 8.03
CA VAL A 478 11.88 27.69 6.60
C VAL A 478 10.93 26.62 6.04
N GLU A 479 10.22 26.98 4.99
CA GLU A 479 9.39 26.09 4.19
C GLU A 479 10.16 25.71 2.92
N LEU A 480 10.30 24.41 2.65
CA LEU A 480 10.94 23.93 1.43
C LEU A 480 9.92 23.86 0.30
N THR A 481 10.22 24.48 -0.83
CA THR A 481 9.40 24.40 -2.06
C THR A 481 9.80 23.22 -2.95
N VAL A 482 10.91 22.55 -2.61
CA VAL A 482 11.40 21.36 -3.30
C VAL A 482 11.32 20.15 -2.39
N ASN A 483 10.95 19.00 -2.97
CA ASN A 483 10.95 17.75 -2.23
C ASN A 483 12.39 17.22 -2.10
N LEU A 484 12.92 17.19 -0.88
CA LEU A 484 14.26 16.69 -0.57
C LEU A 484 14.29 15.20 -0.19
N ASP A 485 13.13 14.55 -0.12
CA ASP A 485 13.05 13.13 0.20
C ASP A 485 13.67 12.32 -0.94
N SER A 486 14.84 11.75 -0.66
CA SER A 486 15.47 10.73 -1.51
C SER A 486 15.01 9.31 -1.13
N LYS A 487 13.88 9.17 -0.44
CA LYS A 487 13.35 7.86 -0.08
C LYS A 487 12.99 7.12 -1.36
N GLN A 488 13.32 5.84 -1.42
CA GLN A 488 12.91 4.91 -2.47
C GLN A 488 11.45 5.20 -2.79
N ALA A 489 11.16 5.76 -3.97
CA ALA A 489 9.83 6.18 -4.40
C ALA A 489 8.89 4.97 -4.61
N GLY A 490 9.31 3.80 -4.16
CA GLY A 490 8.86 2.52 -4.66
C GLY A 490 9.23 2.38 -6.14
N PRO A 491 9.04 1.18 -6.68
CA PRO A 491 9.01 0.99 -8.12
C PRO A 491 7.92 1.86 -8.76
N LYS A 492 8.21 2.54 -9.87
CA LYS A 492 7.20 3.34 -10.56
C LYS A 492 6.30 2.46 -11.41
N LEU A 493 4.99 2.62 -11.29
CA LEU A 493 4.05 1.98 -12.21
C LEU A 493 4.15 2.68 -13.57
N ARG A 494 4.42 1.92 -14.63
CA ARG A 494 4.34 2.42 -16.01
C ARG A 494 2.89 2.57 -16.43
N GLU A 495 2.65 3.35 -17.49
CA GLU A 495 1.31 3.55 -18.06
C GLU A 495 0.64 2.25 -18.55
N ASP A 496 1.39 1.15 -18.66
CA ASP A 496 0.93 -0.17 -19.08
C ASP A 496 0.71 -1.16 -17.92
N GLY A 497 0.71 -0.68 -16.66
CA GLY A 497 0.52 -1.50 -15.46
C GLY A 497 1.80 -2.18 -14.96
N THR A 498 2.87 -2.20 -15.76
CA THR A 498 4.12 -2.86 -15.35
C THR A 498 4.93 -2.03 -14.37
N VAL A 499 5.54 -2.71 -13.40
CA VAL A 499 6.29 -2.08 -12.31
C VAL A 499 7.75 -1.87 -12.73
N ASP A 500 8.19 -0.62 -12.80
CA ASP A 500 9.56 -0.24 -13.12
C ASP A 500 10.44 -0.21 -11.86
N PHE A 501 11.04 -1.35 -11.54
CA PHE A 501 12.04 -1.50 -10.47
C PHE A 501 13.38 -0.83 -10.79
N ARG A 502 13.50 -0.09 -11.89
CA ARG A 502 14.72 0.68 -12.19
C ARG A 502 14.57 2.14 -11.82
N GLU A 503 13.35 2.69 -11.73
CA GLU A 503 13.13 4.08 -11.34
C GLU A 503 12.79 4.21 -9.84
N VAL A 504 13.57 3.51 -9.00
CA VAL A 504 13.30 3.36 -7.56
C VAL A 504 13.74 4.58 -6.75
N ASN A 505 14.79 5.29 -7.19
CA ASN A 505 15.35 6.42 -6.48
C ASN A 505 15.14 7.72 -7.26
N ASN A 506 14.51 8.70 -6.61
CA ASN A 506 14.48 10.07 -7.09
C ASN A 506 15.57 10.86 -6.38
N ILE A 507 16.56 11.37 -7.11
CA ILE A 507 17.62 12.22 -6.56
C ILE A 507 17.16 13.66 -6.70
N PRO A 508 16.80 14.36 -5.60
CA PRO A 508 16.34 15.74 -5.68
C PRO A 508 17.38 16.60 -6.39
N SER A 509 16.92 17.30 -7.41
CA SER A 509 17.77 18.13 -8.26
C SER A 509 17.04 19.44 -8.55
N VAL A 510 17.78 20.53 -8.64
CA VAL A 510 17.26 21.85 -8.97
C VAL A 510 18.02 22.47 -10.12
N HIS A 511 17.39 23.43 -10.79
CA HIS A 511 17.99 24.22 -11.87
C HIS A 511 18.21 25.67 -11.44
N PRO A 512 19.18 26.41 -12.04
CA PRO A 512 19.35 27.84 -11.81
C PRO A 512 18.05 28.62 -11.98
N GLY A 513 17.76 29.51 -11.01
CA GLY A 513 16.54 30.30 -10.96
C GLY A 513 15.36 29.65 -10.21
N GLN A 514 15.44 28.37 -9.88
CA GLN A 514 14.39 27.68 -9.12
C GLN A 514 14.36 28.12 -7.65
N VAL A 515 13.17 28.42 -7.11
CA VAL A 515 13.00 28.68 -5.67
C VAL A 515 13.08 27.35 -4.92
N ILE A 516 13.97 27.28 -3.92
CA ILE A 516 14.26 26.10 -3.11
C ILE A 516 13.54 26.18 -1.75
N ALA A 517 13.47 27.38 -1.17
CA ALA A 517 12.89 27.58 0.15
C ALA A 517 12.29 28.98 0.33
N ILE A 518 11.32 29.09 1.24
CA ILE A 518 10.68 30.33 1.69
C ILE A 518 10.92 30.48 3.18
N VAL A 519 11.41 31.65 3.60
CA VAL A 519 11.71 31.99 4.99
C VAL A 519 10.54 32.77 5.57
N HIS A 520 9.89 32.19 6.58
CA HIS A 520 8.74 32.80 7.26
C HIS A 520 9.18 33.52 8.54
N PRO A 521 8.72 34.76 8.77
CA PRO A 521 9.02 35.49 9.99
C PRO A 521 8.32 34.87 11.21
N PRO A 522 8.80 35.15 12.44
CA PRO A 522 8.13 34.70 13.65
C PRO A 522 6.75 35.35 13.79
N VAL A 523 5.78 34.57 14.25
CA VAL A 523 4.40 35.02 14.52
C VAL A 523 4.26 35.25 16.02
N PRO A 524 4.01 36.48 16.49
CA PRO A 524 3.85 36.77 17.91
C PRO A 524 2.60 36.08 18.47
N GLY A 525 2.67 35.67 19.74
CA GLY A 525 1.50 35.15 20.46
C GLY A 525 0.54 36.27 20.88
N VAL A 526 -0.68 35.88 21.29
CA VAL A 526 -1.67 36.80 21.84
C VAL A 526 -1.63 36.72 23.37
N PRO A 527 -1.47 37.84 24.09
CA PRO A 527 -1.51 37.86 25.55
C PRO A 527 -2.83 37.32 26.12
N GLY A 528 -2.73 36.57 27.22
CA GLY A 528 -3.86 36.17 28.05
C GLY A 528 -4.16 37.23 29.11
N VAL A 529 -5.17 36.97 29.94
CA VAL A 529 -5.53 37.86 31.05
C VAL A 529 -5.98 37.02 32.26
N THR A 530 -5.51 37.36 33.46
CA THR A 530 -5.90 36.72 34.73
C THR A 530 -7.32 37.09 35.16
N VAL A 531 -7.86 36.44 36.20
CA VAL A 531 -9.15 36.81 36.81
C VAL A 531 -9.13 38.22 37.44
N THR A 532 -7.94 38.76 37.72
CA THR A 532 -7.70 40.10 38.26
C THR A 532 -7.38 41.15 37.18
N ASN A 533 -7.54 40.81 35.90
CA ASN A 533 -7.30 41.68 34.75
C ASN A 533 -5.81 42.07 34.53
N GLU A 534 -4.88 41.28 35.06
CA GLU A 534 -3.43 41.41 34.76
C GLU A 534 -3.10 40.64 33.45
N PRO A 535 -2.35 41.23 32.50
CA PRO A 535 -2.00 40.56 31.25
C PRO A 535 -0.95 39.46 31.48
N ILE A 536 -1.15 38.32 30.81
CA ILE A 536 -0.23 37.18 30.82
C ILE A 536 0.49 37.15 29.47
N PRO A 537 1.80 37.45 29.39
CA PRO A 537 2.52 37.46 28.12
C PRO A 537 2.67 36.03 27.57
N PRO A 538 2.59 35.84 26.24
CA PRO A 538 2.97 34.58 25.61
C PRO A 538 4.50 34.40 25.67
N LYS A 539 4.98 33.18 25.39
CA LYS A 539 6.42 32.93 25.29
C LYS A 539 7.04 33.78 24.16
N PRO A 540 8.29 34.27 24.33
CA PRO A 540 8.97 35.01 23.29
C PRO A 540 9.19 34.11 22.06
N VAL A 541 9.06 34.72 20.87
CA VAL A 541 9.32 34.07 19.58
C VAL A 541 10.58 34.64 18.96
N TYR A 542 11.31 33.80 18.22
CA TYR A 542 12.60 34.15 17.64
C TYR A 542 12.59 33.92 16.12
N PRO A 543 13.29 34.77 15.34
CA PRO A 543 13.46 34.55 13.90
C PRO A 543 14.34 33.33 13.62
N VAL A 544 14.17 32.74 12.44
CA VAL A 544 15.06 31.68 11.94
C VAL A 544 16.29 32.31 11.28
N ALA A 545 17.48 31.80 11.59
CA ALA A 545 18.73 32.24 10.98
C ALA A 545 19.05 31.34 9.78
N VAL A 546 19.19 31.94 8.59
CA VAL A 546 19.45 31.19 7.34
C VAL A 546 20.86 31.49 6.84
N TYR A 547 21.67 30.45 6.71
CA TYR A 547 23.05 30.48 6.23
C TYR A 547 23.12 29.88 4.83
N LEU A 548 23.50 30.71 3.86
CA LEU A 548 23.59 30.33 2.45
C LEU A 548 25.02 29.88 2.10
N GLY A 549 25.14 28.69 1.53
CA GLY A 549 26.41 28.16 1.00
C GLY A 549 26.51 28.25 -0.52
N LYS A 550 27.41 27.46 -1.12
CA LYS A 550 27.67 27.45 -2.57
C LYS A 550 26.38 27.14 -3.35
N GLY A 551 26.15 27.88 -4.44
CA GLY A 551 25.10 27.58 -5.42
C GLY A 551 23.70 28.08 -5.06
N VAL A 552 23.52 28.87 -3.99
CA VAL A 552 22.23 29.48 -3.65
C VAL A 552 22.37 30.98 -3.38
N THR A 553 21.27 31.71 -3.52
CA THR A 553 21.18 33.12 -3.16
C THR A 553 19.83 33.46 -2.52
N ALA A 554 19.77 34.52 -1.73
CA ALA A 554 18.55 35.09 -1.19
C ALA A 554 18.05 36.23 -2.09
N ILE A 555 16.75 36.25 -2.34
CA ILE A 555 16.07 37.37 -3.00
C ILE A 555 14.91 37.87 -2.11
N GLU A 556 14.25 38.96 -2.52
CA GLU A 556 13.11 39.53 -1.80
C GLU A 556 13.43 39.75 -0.31
N ASN A 557 14.56 40.44 -0.04
CA ASN A 557 15.06 40.73 1.31
C ASN A 557 15.26 39.48 2.20
N GLY A 558 15.58 38.32 1.61
CA GLY A 558 15.86 37.09 2.35
C GLY A 558 14.64 36.19 2.58
N THR A 559 13.48 36.54 2.04
CA THR A 559 12.25 35.73 2.16
C THR A 559 12.23 34.53 1.22
N LYS A 560 12.96 34.57 0.10
CA LYS A 560 13.05 33.44 -0.86
C LYS A 560 14.50 33.07 -1.13
N ILE A 561 14.78 31.77 -1.10
CA ILE A 561 16.09 31.20 -1.42
C ILE A 561 16.01 30.53 -2.79
N VAL A 562 16.93 30.90 -3.68
CA VAL A 562 16.93 30.55 -5.10
C VAL A 562 18.23 29.83 -5.48
N ALA A 563 18.13 28.82 -6.33
CA ALA A 563 19.26 28.12 -6.93
C ALA A 563 20.04 29.00 -7.92
N LEU A 564 21.36 29.00 -7.84
CA LEU A 564 22.25 29.60 -8.83
C LEU A 564 22.91 28.57 -9.76
N ALA A 565 22.90 27.29 -9.38
CA ALA A 565 23.56 26.21 -10.10
C ALA A 565 22.65 24.98 -10.19
N ASN A 566 22.92 24.09 -11.16
CA ASN A 566 22.32 22.76 -11.18
C ASN A 566 22.91 21.91 -10.04
N GLY A 567 22.09 21.03 -9.45
CA GLY A 567 22.58 20.02 -8.51
C GLY A 567 21.57 19.65 -7.42
N ARG A 568 22.04 18.92 -6.40
CA ARG A 568 21.23 18.51 -5.26
C ARG A 568 21.19 19.61 -4.20
N PRO A 569 20.01 20.17 -3.87
CA PRO A 569 19.87 21.05 -2.72
C PRO A 569 20.05 20.25 -1.42
N VAL A 570 20.83 20.80 -0.50
CA VAL A 570 21.05 20.26 0.84
C VAL A 570 20.46 21.24 1.84
N PHE A 571 19.62 20.71 2.74
CA PHE A 571 19.02 21.43 3.85
C PHE A 571 19.44 20.78 5.15
N ARG A 572 20.01 21.55 6.06
CA ARG A 572 20.35 21.11 7.42
C ARG A 572 19.79 22.10 8.42
N GLN A 573 18.99 21.63 9.35
CA GLN A 573 18.40 22.45 10.40
C GLN A 573 18.84 21.95 11.78
N GLN A 574 19.35 22.86 12.60
CA GLN A 574 19.67 22.62 14.01
C GLN A 574 19.03 23.75 14.83
N GLY A 575 17.89 23.46 15.46
CA GLY A 575 17.11 24.49 16.15
C GLY A 575 16.58 25.55 15.17
N LEU A 576 17.00 26.80 15.36
CA LEU A 576 16.65 27.95 14.51
C LEU A 576 17.73 28.27 13.46
N ASP A 577 18.82 27.52 13.43
CA ASP A 577 19.88 27.68 12.43
C ASP A 577 19.62 26.74 11.26
N VAL A 578 19.56 27.31 10.06
CA VAL A 578 19.25 26.59 8.82
C VAL A 578 20.36 26.85 7.81
N HIS A 579 21.02 25.78 7.34
CA HIS A 579 22.03 25.85 6.29
C HIS A 579 21.46 25.29 4.97
N ILE A 580 21.62 26.07 3.89
CA ILE A 580 21.14 25.72 2.55
C ILE A 580 22.27 25.89 1.54
N PHE A 581 22.55 24.87 0.73
CA PHE A 581 23.55 24.92 -0.36
C PHE A 581 23.24 23.87 -1.43
N ILE A 582 23.90 23.97 -2.60
CA ILE A 582 23.78 23.00 -3.70
C ILE A 582 25.08 22.21 -3.82
N VAL A 583 24.94 20.90 -4.00
CA VAL A 583 26.02 19.99 -4.38
C VAL A 583 25.88 19.66 -5.86
N ASP A 584 26.90 19.98 -6.66
CA ASP A 584 26.96 19.84 -8.13
C ASP A 584 27.45 18.47 -8.60
N LYS A 585 27.87 17.61 -7.66
CA LYS A 585 28.38 16.26 -7.91
C LYS A 585 27.72 15.22 -7.02
N LEU A 586 27.16 14.18 -7.62
CA LEU A 586 26.66 13.00 -6.95
C LEU A 586 27.73 11.92 -6.91
N THR A 587 28.03 11.37 -5.74
CA THR A 587 28.86 10.17 -5.61
C THR A 587 28.00 9.00 -5.17
N HIS A 588 27.84 8.01 -6.05
CA HIS A 588 27.19 6.74 -5.75
C HIS A 588 28.24 5.74 -5.23
N GLN A 589 28.07 5.34 -3.98
CA GLN A 589 28.95 4.37 -3.33
C GLN A 589 28.46 2.95 -3.61
N GLY A 590 29.24 2.19 -4.38
CA GLY A 590 28.91 0.81 -4.78
C GLY A 590 28.36 0.71 -6.20
N ASP A 591 27.71 -0.42 -6.47
CA ASP A 591 27.24 -0.80 -7.79
C ASP A 591 25.88 -0.15 -8.10
N VAL A 592 25.65 0.16 -9.37
CA VAL A 592 24.36 0.58 -9.90
C VAL A 592 23.63 -0.69 -10.36
N ASP A 593 22.65 -1.12 -9.58
CA ASP A 593 21.91 -2.37 -9.70
C ASP A 593 20.42 -2.17 -9.39
N LEU A 594 19.61 -3.23 -9.39
CA LEU A 594 18.17 -3.13 -9.09
C LEU A 594 17.87 -2.56 -7.68
N GLY A 595 18.83 -2.62 -6.73
CA GLY A 595 18.70 -2.04 -5.41
C GLY A 595 18.95 -0.53 -5.41
N SER A 596 19.93 -0.05 -6.17
CA SER A 596 20.18 1.39 -6.33
C SER A 596 19.22 2.06 -7.31
N GLY A 597 18.65 1.31 -8.26
CA GLY A 597 17.93 1.87 -9.40
C GLY A 597 18.85 2.62 -10.37
N ASN A 598 18.24 3.13 -11.44
CA ASN A 598 18.84 4.06 -12.38
C ASN A 598 19.23 5.35 -11.65
N ILE A 599 20.30 5.98 -12.14
CA ILE A 599 20.76 7.25 -11.61
C ILE A 599 20.45 8.33 -12.66
N ARG A 600 19.76 9.38 -12.23
CA ARG A 600 19.49 10.58 -13.04
C ARG A 600 19.87 11.80 -12.21
N PHE A 601 20.78 12.63 -12.71
CA PHE A 601 21.28 13.75 -11.93
C PHE A 601 21.63 14.99 -12.78
N HIS A 602 21.23 16.16 -12.29
CA HIS A 602 21.54 17.45 -12.91
C HIS A 602 22.88 17.99 -12.40
N GLY A 603 23.97 17.30 -12.77
CA GLY A 603 25.33 17.61 -12.34
C GLY A 603 26.29 16.49 -12.72
N ASP A 604 27.46 16.43 -12.08
CA ASP A 604 28.42 15.33 -12.27
C ASP A 604 27.99 14.08 -11.50
N VAL A 605 28.28 12.89 -12.02
CA VAL A 605 28.01 11.60 -11.36
C VAL A 605 29.28 10.78 -11.30
N ASP A 606 29.71 10.44 -10.10
CA ASP A 606 30.81 9.50 -9.84
C ASP A 606 30.24 8.20 -9.26
N ILE A 607 30.52 7.06 -9.89
CA ILE A 607 30.09 5.71 -9.47
C ILE A 607 31.34 4.91 -9.11
N THR A 608 31.48 4.55 -7.83
CA THR A 608 32.65 3.82 -7.34
C THR A 608 32.65 2.34 -7.71
N GLY A 609 31.48 1.76 -7.97
CA GLY A 609 31.27 0.36 -8.35
C GLY A 609 30.97 0.14 -9.84
N ASN A 610 30.35 -1.00 -10.14
CA ASN A 610 29.91 -1.40 -11.48
C ASN A 610 28.59 -0.73 -11.86
N VAL A 611 28.29 -0.68 -13.16
CA VAL A 611 26.93 -0.47 -13.66
C VAL A 611 26.43 -1.77 -14.27
N GLU A 612 25.43 -2.36 -13.61
CA GLU A 612 24.95 -3.69 -13.92
C GLU A 612 23.89 -3.72 -15.04
N ASP A 613 23.50 -4.94 -15.34
CA ASP A 613 22.61 -5.34 -16.42
C ASP A 613 21.27 -4.59 -16.51
N GLY A 614 21.10 -3.84 -17.59
CA GLY A 614 19.87 -3.13 -17.91
C GLY A 614 19.64 -1.89 -17.06
N MET A 615 20.67 -1.39 -16.38
CA MET A 615 20.64 -0.13 -15.63
C MET A 615 20.96 1.06 -16.54
N SER A 616 20.51 2.25 -16.13
CA SER A 616 20.73 3.50 -16.83
C SER A 616 21.33 4.55 -15.91
N VAL A 617 22.37 5.24 -16.37
CA VAL A 617 22.98 6.38 -15.68
C VAL A 617 22.95 7.59 -16.60
N GLU A 618 22.30 8.66 -16.16
CA GLU A 618 22.13 9.89 -16.91
C GLU A 618 22.58 11.11 -16.10
N ALA A 619 23.41 11.96 -16.71
CA ALA A 619 23.94 13.15 -16.08
C ALA A 619 23.99 14.34 -17.06
N GLU A 620 23.69 15.54 -16.57
CA GLU A 620 23.95 16.77 -17.33
C GLU A 620 25.41 17.21 -17.30
N GLY A 621 26.16 16.81 -16.26
CA GLY A 621 27.60 16.96 -16.17
C GLY A 621 28.33 15.71 -16.65
N ASN A 622 29.53 15.50 -16.12
CA ASN A 622 30.38 14.37 -16.44
C ASN A 622 29.94 13.10 -15.70
N ILE A 623 30.15 11.93 -16.32
CA ILE A 623 29.96 10.63 -15.67
C ILE A 623 31.31 9.94 -15.52
N THR A 624 31.70 9.61 -14.30
CA THR A 624 32.88 8.79 -14.00
C THR A 624 32.44 7.45 -13.42
N ILE A 625 32.83 6.35 -14.06
CA ILE A 625 32.59 4.99 -13.58
C ILE A 625 33.94 4.32 -13.34
N PHE A 626 34.20 3.97 -12.08
CA PHE A 626 35.50 3.41 -11.67
C PHE A 626 35.64 1.92 -11.97
N GLN A 627 34.53 1.18 -12.16
CA GLN A 627 34.55 -0.24 -12.50
C GLN A 627 33.92 -0.53 -13.88
N ASN A 628 33.25 -1.67 -14.03
CA ASN A 628 32.75 -2.16 -15.32
C ASN A 628 31.33 -1.66 -15.61
N VAL A 629 30.98 -1.60 -16.89
CA VAL A 629 29.64 -1.28 -17.39
C VAL A 629 29.15 -2.44 -18.25
N THR A 630 28.15 -3.19 -17.78
CA THR A 630 27.68 -4.42 -18.45
C THR A 630 26.22 -4.31 -18.83
N ARG A 631 25.91 -4.45 -20.12
CA ARG A 631 24.56 -4.41 -20.71
C ARG A 631 23.72 -3.23 -20.19
N ALA A 632 24.35 -2.06 -20.07
CA ALA A 632 23.78 -0.86 -19.48
C ALA A 632 23.80 0.33 -20.44
N THR A 633 23.08 1.39 -20.09
CA THR A 633 23.04 2.66 -20.85
C THR A 633 23.64 3.79 -20.04
N ILE A 634 24.67 4.45 -20.56
CA ILE A 634 25.33 5.59 -19.92
C ILE A 634 25.21 6.81 -20.83
N THR A 635 24.72 7.91 -20.27
CA THR A 635 24.38 9.11 -21.04
C THR A 635 24.82 10.38 -20.31
N SER A 636 25.75 11.13 -20.90
CA SER A 636 26.19 12.43 -20.39
C SER A 636 25.99 13.54 -21.42
N LYS A 637 25.70 14.78 -21.00
CA LYS A 637 25.76 15.95 -21.90
C LYS A 637 27.19 16.49 -22.11
N GLN A 638 28.15 16.05 -21.30
CA GLN A 638 29.56 16.48 -21.36
C GLN A 638 30.48 15.30 -21.68
N ALA A 639 31.11 14.70 -20.66
CA ALA A 639 32.06 13.61 -20.83
C ALA A 639 31.68 12.34 -20.07
N VAL A 640 32.16 11.20 -20.57
CA VAL A 640 32.05 9.90 -19.91
C VAL A 640 33.42 9.27 -19.75
N PHE A 641 33.77 8.89 -18.53
CA PHE A 641 35.00 8.18 -18.21
C PHE A 641 34.67 6.80 -17.63
N ILE A 642 35.18 5.75 -18.26
CA ILE A 642 35.00 4.38 -17.77
C ILE A 642 36.38 3.77 -17.57
N ARG A 643 36.74 3.54 -16.31
CA ARG A 643 38.09 3.10 -15.94
C ARG A 643 38.36 1.62 -16.25
N ARG A 644 37.32 0.79 -16.38
CA ARG A 644 37.43 -0.63 -16.75
C ARG A 644 36.63 -0.96 -18.01
N ASN A 645 35.91 -2.08 -18.01
CA ASN A 645 35.37 -2.70 -19.21
C ASN A 645 33.95 -2.22 -19.55
N VAL A 646 33.65 -2.09 -20.84
CA VAL A 646 32.32 -1.76 -21.39
C VAL A 646 31.79 -2.93 -22.22
N ILE A 647 30.86 -3.72 -21.70
CA ILE A 647 30.44 -4.99 -22.31
C ILE A 647 28.95 -4.98 -22.64
N GLY A 648 28.58 -5.06 -23.92
CA GLY A 648 27.19 -5.13 -24.35
C GLY A 648 26.38 -3.85 -24.10
N SER A 649 27.05 -2.72 -23.93
CA SER A 649 26.48 -1.48 -23.37
C SER A 649 26.36 -0.37 -24.42
N VAL A 650 25.55 0.64 -24.13
CA VAL A 650 25.39 1.84 -24.95
C VAL A 650 25.93 3.04 -24.18
N ILE A 651 26.95 3.70 -24.71
CA ILE A 651 27.58 4.87 -24.10
C ILE A 651 27.39 6.08 -25.00
N SER A 652 26.91 7.20 -24.45
CA SER A 652 26.68 8.45 -25.17
C SER A 652 27.20 9.65 -24.39
N ALA A 653 27.91 10.57 -25.06
CA ALA A 653 28.39 11.83 -24.48
C ALA A 653 28.25 13.01 -25.46
N GLY A 654 27.65 14.12 -25.01
CA GLY A 654 27.64 15.40 -25.73
C GLY A 654 26.32 16.15 -25.81
N THR A 655 26.38 17.38 -26.36
CA THR A 655 25.28 18.36 -26.41
C THR A 655 24.33 18.21 -27.59
N GLY A 656 24.68 17.41 -28.61
CA GLY A 656 23.72 16.99 -29.62
C GLY A 656 22.69 16.08 -28.96
N HIS A 657 21.41 16.49 -28.94
CA HIS A 657 20.29 15.77 -28.31
C HIS A 657 20.56 14.26 -28.32
N ILE A 658 20.82 13.67 -27.15
CA ILE A 658 21.16 12.25 -26.97
C ILE A 658 20.26 11.36 -27.81
N LEU A 659 18.97 11.71 -27.85
CA LEU A 659 17.95 11.05 -28.64
C LEU A 659 18.15 11.22 -30.15
N THR A 660 18.51 12.41 -30.67
CA THR A 660 18.81 12.61 -32.10
C THR A 660 20.04 11.81 -32.53
N SER A 661 21.05 11.74 -31.68
CA SER A 661 22.26 10.95 -31.88
C SER A 661 21.99 9.44 -31.83
N GLU A 662 21.20 9.00 -30.86
CA GLU A 662 20.72 7.62 -30.76
C GLU A 662 19.85 7.25 -31.96
N LEU A 663 18.94 8.13 -32.39
CA LEU A 663 18.11 7.96 -33.57
C LEU A 663 18.95 7.88 -34.85
N ALA A 664 19.94 8.74 -35.02
CA ALA A 664 20.87 8.69 -36.15
C ALA A 664 21.63 7.35 -36.19
N HIS A 665 22.12 6.87 -35.05
CA HIS A 665 22.81 5.58 -34.98
C HIS A 665 21.89 4.39 -35.29
N LEU A 666 20.66 4.41 -34.74
CA LEU A 666 19.65 3.39 -35.03
C LEU A 666 19.31 3.40 -36.52
N LEU A 667 19.22 4.57 -37.15
CA LEU A 667 19.03 4.69 -38.60
C LEU A 667 20.19 4.11 -39.41
N ILE A 668 21.46 4.31 -39.03
CA ILE A 668 22.61 3.68 -39.71
C ILE A 668 22.50 2.15 -39.68
N THR A 669 22.08 1.62 -38.53
CA THR A 669 21.91 0.18 -38.37
C THR A 669 20.74 -0.34 -39.20
N ILE A 670 19.61 0.38 -39.19
CA ILE A 670 18.41 0.08 -39.99
C ILE A 670 18.72 0.12 -41.48
N GLU A 671 19.41 1.17 -41.95
CA GLU A 671 19.85 1.35 -43.33
C GLU A 671 20.57 0.09 -43.84
N GLY A 672 21.60 -0.35 -43.12
CA GLY A 672 22.39 -1.52 -43.52
C GLY A 672 21.60 -2.83 -43.58
N TYR A 673 20.56 -2.99 -42.75
CA TYR A 673 19.67 -4.16 -42.82
C TYR A 673 18.67 -4.06 -43.97
N ILE A 674 18.09 -2.88 -44.21
CA ILE A 674 17.18 -2.65 -45.32
C ILE A 674 17.90 -2.88 -46.65
N GLU A 675 19.15 -2.41 -46.80
CA GLU A 675 19.97 -2.67 -47.98
C GLU A 675 20.16 -4.17 -48.25
N LYS A 676 20.56 -4.92 -47.22
CA LYS A 676 20.75 -6.39 -47.32
C LYS A 676 19.44 -7.11 -47.62
N MET A 677 18.33 -6.63 -47.08
CA MET A 677 17.01 -7.19 -47.33
C MET A 677 16.58 -6.96 -48.78
N ILE A 678 16.70 -5.73 -49.29
CA ILE A 678 16.42 -5.40 -50.70
C ILE A 678 17.26 -6.27 -51.63
N SER A 679 18.55 -6.44 -51.34
CA SER A 679 19.43 -7.33 -52.11
C SER A 679 18.95 -8.79 -52.08
N SER A 680 18.56 -9.29 -50.90
CA SER A 680 18.07 -10.67 -50.74
C SER A 680 16.75 -10.91 -51.49
N ILE A 681 15.84 -9.93 -51.47
CA ILE A 681 14.57 -9.98 -52.21
C ILE A 681 14.85 -10.01 -53.71
N LYS A 682 15.72 -9.14 -54.23
CA LYS A 682 16.09 -9.13 -55.66
C LYS A 682 16.66 -10.48 -56.13
N GLN A 683 17.51 -11.11 -55.32
CA GLN A 683 18.08 -12.43 -55.62
C GLN A 683 17.00 -13.53 -55.64
N LEU A 684 16.10 -13.54 -54.65
CA LEU A 684 15.02 -14.52 -54.55
C LEU A 684 14.03 -14.41 -55.71
N VAL A 685 13.64 -13.19 -56.08
CA VAL A 685 12.73 -12.93 -57.21
C VAL A 685 13.36 -13.31 -58.55
N SER A 686 14.69 -13.27 -58.66
CA SER A 686 15.43 -13.66 -59.86
C SER A 686 15.73 -15.16 -59.94
N SER A 687 15.41 -15.94 -58.90
CA SER A 687 15.68 -17.38 -58.85
C SER A 687 14.63 -18.19 -59.63
N PRO A 688 15.02 -19.15 -60.49
CA PRO A 688 14.10 -20.03 -61.22
C PRO A 688 13.15 -20.86 -60.33
N ALA A 689 13.55 -21.12 -59.07
CA ALA A 689 12.76 -21.87 -58.10
C ALA A 689 11.59 -21.06 -57.51
N PHE A 690 11.60 -19.74 -57.67
CA PHE A 690 10.54 -18.86 -57.16
C PHE A 690 9.43 -18.74 -58.20
N LYS A 691 8.31 -19.46 -57.99
CA LYS A 691 7.18 -19.49 -58.93
C LYS A 691 6.61 -18.08 -59.11
N ARG A 692 6.72 -17.53 -60.33
CA ARG A 692 6.21 -16.18 -60.72
C ARG A 692 4.72 -15.95 -60.42
N THR A 693 3.94 -17.01 -60.21
CA THR A 693 2.51 -16.97 -59.90
C THR A 693 2.19 -16.51 -58.47
N ASP A 694 3.01 -16.86 -57.46
CA ASP A 694 2.74 -16.51 -56.05
C ASP A 694 3.01 -15.02 -55.77
N TRP A 695 4.00 -14.44 -56.45
CA TRP A 695 4.37 -13.03 -56.38
C TRP A 695 3.26 -12.08 -56.85
N LYS A 696 2.59 -12.42 -57.96
CA LYS A 696 1.53 -11.60 -58.55
C LYS A 696 0.23 -11.64 -57.74
N GLN A 697 0.00 -12.69 -56.94
CA GLN A 697 -1.22 -12.84 -56.14
C GLN A 697 -1.07 -12.32 -54.70
N ASN A 698 0.07 -12.52 -54.04
CA ASN A 698 0.21 -12.26 -52.59
C ASN A 698 1.11 -11.05 -52.23
N GLY A 699 1.80 -10.44 -53.22
CA GLY A 699 2.66 -9.28 -53.01
C GLY A 699 3.92 -9.56 -52.18
N LEU A 700 4.67 -8.51 -51.84
CA LEU A 700 5.96 -8.61 -51.13
C LEU A 700 5.81 -8.81 -49.61
N PHE A 701 4.62 -8.59 -49.07
CA PHE A 701 4.35 -8.59 -47.63
C PHE A 701 4.70 -9.92 -46.92
N PRO A 702 4.25 -11.10 -47.39
CA PRO A 702 4.60 -12.38 -46.73
C PRO A 702 6.11 -12.65 -46.75
N LEU A 703 6.80 -12.23 -47.82
CA LEU A 703 8.24 -12.40 -47.97
C LEU A 703 9.03 -11.49 -47.02
N ILE A 704 8.62 -10.23 -46.85
CA ILE A 704 9.24 -9.32 -45.87
C ILE A 704 9.10 -9.92 -44.47
N LYS A 705 7.90 -10.40 -44.09
CA LYS A 705 7.66 -11.02 -42.78
C LYS A 705 8.55 -12.23 -42.56
N LEU A 706 8.63 -13.13 -43.52
CA LEU A 706 9.49 -14.32 -43.44
C LEU A 706 10.97 -13.94 -43.35
N LEU A 707 11.43 -12.96 -44.12
CA LEU A 707 12.81 -12.48 -44.03
C LEU A 707 13.11 -11.81 -42.68
N MET A 708 12.17 -11.06 -42.12
CA MET A 708 12.30 -10.50 -40.77
C MET A 708 12.38 -11.60 -39.70
N ASP A 709 11.53 -12.62 -39.79
CA ASP A 709 11.42 -13.68 -38.77
C ASP A 709 12.59 -14.66 -38.81
N TYR A 710 13.26 -14.84 -39.95
CA TYR A 710 14.32 -15.85 -40.09
C TYR A 710 15.71 -15.26 -40.35
N LYS A 711 15.84 -14.19 -41.14
CA LYS A 711 17.16 -13.67 -41.60
C LYS A 711 17.52 -12.32 -40.98
N PHE A 712 16.53 -11.48 -40.71
CA PHE A 712 16.72 -10.09 -40.25
C PHE A 712 16.08 -9.83 -38.89
N ARG A 713 16.04 -10.83 -37.99
CA ARG A 713 15.55 -10.64 -36.60
C ARG A 713 16.19 -9.43 -35.88
N PRO A 714 17.49 -9.12 -36.07
CA PRO A 714 18.07 -7.93 -35.45
C PRO A 714 17.41 -6.61 -35.90
N LEU A 715 16.89 -6.53 -37.14
CA LEU A 715 16.17 -5.35 -37.64
C LEU A 715 14.88 -5.09 -36.84
N VAL A 716 14.21 -6.14 -36.36
CA VAL A 716 13.01 -6.04 -35.51
C VAL A 716 13.34 -5.32 -34.20
N ALA A 717 14.41 -5.76 -33.54
CA ALA A 717 14.85 -5.17 -32.26
C ALA A 717 15.27 -3.71 -32.42
N VAL A 718 16.09 -3.42 -33.44
CA VAL A 718 16.57 -2.06 -33.73
C VAL A 718 15.42 -1.14 -34.16
N GLY A 719 14.49 -1.65 -34.96
CA GLY A 719 13.32 -0.92 -35.41
C GLY A 719 12.34 -0.55 -34.29
N HIS A 720 12.07 -1.48 -33.37
CA HIS A 720 11.29 -1.16 -32.17
C HIS A 720 11.99 -0.12 -31.29
N LYS A 721 13.31 -0.22 -31.15
CA LYS A 721 14.10 0.76 -30.40
C LYS A 721 14.02 2.14 -31.04
N TYR A 722 14.13 2.24 -32.37
CA TYR A 722 13.99 3.51 -33.09
C TYR A 722 12.62 4.16 -32.85
N ILE A 723 11.54 3.38 -32.95
CA ILE A 723 10.17 3.86 -32.69
C ILE A 723 9.97 4.25 -31.22
N GLU A 724 10.61 3.56 -30.28
CA GLU A 724 10.55 3.89 -28.86
C GLU A 724 11.24 5.24 -28.58
N VAL A 725 12.44 5.44 -29.12
CA VAL A 725 13.26 6.64 -28.92
C VAL A 725 12.57 7.86 -29.55
N THR A 726 11.94 7.73 -30.72
CA THR A 726 11.15 8.83 -31.30
C THR A 726 9.95 9.19 -30.44
N LYS A 727 9.26 8.21 -29.83
CA LYS A 727 8.12 8.46 -28.92
C LYS A 727 8.51 9.17 -27.62
N ARG A 728 9.73 8.95 -27.13
CA ARG A 728 10.28 9.65 -25.95
C ARG A 728 10.68 11.10 -26.25
N GLY A 729 10.78 11.46 -27.52
CA GLY A 729 11.08 12.80 -27.99
C GLY A 729 9.98 13.82 -27.74
N ASP A 730 10.36 15.01 -27.29
CA ASP A 730 9.45 16.16 -27.32
C ASP A 730 9.21 16.60 -28.78
N ARG A 731 7.95 16.59 -29.19
CA ARG A 731 7.51 17.01 -30.54
C ARG A 731 7.81 18.49 -30.82
N GLN A 732 8.02 19.32 -29.79
CA GLN A 732 8.41 20.72 -29.96
C GLN A 732 9.91 20.89 -30.23
N GLN A 733 10.73 19.86 -29.96
CA GLN A 733 12.19 19.93 -30.04
C GLN A 733 12.76 19.07 -31.19
N PHE A 734 12.04 18.02 -31.63
CA PHE A 734 12.44 17.21 -32.77
C PHE A 734 11.87 17.69 -34.10
N HIS A 735 12.72 17.67 -35.12
CA HIS A 735 12.28 17.89 -36.48
C HIS A 735 11.28 16.79 -36.92
N PRO A 736 10.18 17.14 -37.61
CA PRO A 736 9.12 16.19 -38.00
C PRO A 736 9.60 14.94 -38.76
N VAL A 737 10.72 15.05 -39.48
CA VAL A 737 11.29 13.96 -40.29
C VAL A 737 11.55 12.67 -39.50
N TRP A 738 11.94 12.77 -38.23
CA TRP A 738 12.21 11.60 -37.38
C TRP A 738 10.94 10.79 -37.12
N PHE A 739 9.81 11.47 -36.90
CA PHE A 739 8.51 10.87 -36.68
C PHE A 739 7.95 10.25 -37.98
N ASP A 740 8.10 10.93 -39.12
CA ASP A 740 7.68 10.41 -40.43
C ASP A 740 8.40 9.09 -40.77
N LEU A 741 9.73 9.07 -40.60
CA LEU A 741 10.51 7.85 -40.79
C LEU A 741 10.08 6.73 -39.85
N ALA A 742 9.78 7.03 -38.58
CA ALA A 742 9.32 6.03 -37.62
C ALA A 742 7.95 5.47 -38.00
N GLU A 743 7.01 6.31 -38.44
CA GLU A 743 5.69 5.89 -38.90
C GLU A 743 5.80 4.99 -40.14
N ARG A 744 6.58 5.41 -41.14
CA ARG A 744 6.79 4.63 -42.37
C ARG A 744 7.50 3.31 -42.10
N PHE A 745 8.51 3.31 -41.24
CA PHE A 745 9.17 2.09 -40.80
C PHE A 745 8.18 1.15 -40.09
N GLN A 746 7.35 1.68 -39.19
CA GLN A 746 6.33 0.91 -38.47
C GLN A 746 5.32 0.28 -39.44
N ARG A 747 4.82 1.05 -40.41
CA ARG A 747 3.87 0.56 -41.42
C ARG A 747 4.50 -0.47 -42.36
N CYS A 748 5.79 -0.35 -42.69
CA CYS A 748 6.47 -1.27 -43.60
C CYS A 748 6.87 -2.60 -42.95
N PHE A 749 7.33 -2.59 -41.69
CA PHE A 749 7.90 -3.78 -41.05
C PHE A 749 7.02 -4.36 -39.93
N PHE A 750 6.23 -3.54 -39.24
CA PHE A 750 5.43 -3.97 -38.08
C PHE A 750 3.91 -3.98 -38.33
N SER A 751 3.46 -3.68 -39.54
CA SER A 751 2.04 -3.85 -39.91
C SER A 751 1.63 -5.33 -39.89
N SER A 752 0.45 -5.63 -39.35
CA SER A 752 -0.16 -6.97 -39.39
C SER A 752 -0.93 -7.22 -40.69
N ILE A 753 -1.12 -6.19 -41.52
CA ILE A 753 -1.93 -6.22 -42.75
C ILE A 753 -1.07 -5.70 -43.92
N PRO A 754 -1.19 -6.28 -45.14
CA PRO A 754 -0.56 -5.71 -46.32
C PRO A 754 -1.01 -4.25 -46.57
N ASN A 755 -0.06 -3.38 -46.89
CA ASN A 755 -0.26 -2.00 -47.33
C ASN A 755 0.68 -1.65 -48.51
N GLU A 756 0.56 -0.43 -49.04
CA GLU A 756 1.27 0.09 -50.21
C GLU A 756 2.80 0.15 -50.05
N LEU A 757 3.31 0.13 -48.82
CA LEU A 757 4.74 0.19 -48.54
C LEU A 757 5.45 -1.16 -48.74
N HIS A 758 4.71 -2.26 -48.89
CA HIS A 758 5.29 -3.57 -49.21
C HIS A 758 5.51 -3.73 -50.71
N SER A 759 6.32 -2.84 -51.28
CA SER A 759 6.83 -2.94 -52.64
C SER A 759 8.34 -2.65 -52.65
N LEU A 760 9.02 -3.18 -53.66
CA LEU A 760 10.47 -2.99 -53.77
C LEU A 760 10.82 -1.50 -53.97
N GLU A 761 9.96 -0.76 -54.67
CA GLU A 761 10.09 0.67 -54.90
C GLU A 761 9.95 1.47 -53.60
N GLN A 762 8.94 1.16 -52.77
CA GLN A 762 8.74 1.86 -51.50
C GLN A 762 9.81 1.53 -50.45
N LEU A 763 10.32 0.29 -50.44
CA LEU A 763 11.48 -0.09 -49.62
C LEU A 763 12.74 0.68 -50.04
N ALA A 764 12.98 0.84 -51.35
CA ALA A 764 14.10 1.62 -51.86
C ALA A 764 13.96 3.11 -51.51
N LYS A 765 12.74 3.66 -51.60
CA LYS A 765 12.45 5.04 -51.20
C LYS A 765 12.66 5.27 -49.70
N LEU A 766 12.17 4.36 -48.84
CA LEU A 766 12.42 4.42 -47.39
C LEU A 766 13.92 4.43 -47.08
N LEU A 767 14.70 3.61 -47.77
CA LEU A 767 16.16 3.59 -47.64
C LEU A 767 16.80 4.94 -48.04
N GLU A 768 16.34 5.54 -49.13
CA GLU A 768 16.83 6.84 -49.61
C GLU A 768 16.51 7.99 -48.65
N ASP A 769 15.31 7.98 -48.07
CA ASP A 769 14.89 8.99 -47.09
C ASP A 769 15.68 8.88 -45.79
N ILE A 770 16.01 7.65 -45.36
CA ILE A 770 16.92 7.39 -44.24
C ILE A 770 18.30 7.96 -44.53
N LYS A 771 18.88 7.69 -45.72
CA LYS A 771 20.18 8.23 -46.15
C LYS A 771 20.21 9.76 -46.15
N THR A 772 19.15 10.37 -46.68
CA THR A 772 19.03 11.84 -46.75
C THR A 772 18.94 12.48 -45.38
N THR A 773 18.15 11.88 -44.48
CA THR A 773 18.01 12.35 -43.09
C THR A 773 19.33 12.24 -42.34
N MET A 774 20.04 11.12 -42.48
CA MET A 774 21.36 10.97 -41.84
C MET A 774 22.38 12.00 -42.31
N LYS A 775 22.35 12.38 -43.59
CA LYS A 775 23.23 13.42 -44.14
C LYS A 775 22.94 14.81 -43.55
N GLN A 776 21.70 15.09 -43.17
CA GLN A 776 21.29 16.39 -42.63
C GLN A 776 21.65 16.58 -41.14
N TYR A 777 21.66 15.49 -40.35
CA TYR A 777 21.83 15.55 -38.88
C TYR A 777 23.21 15.11 -38.38
N THR A 778 24.14 14.83 -39.29
CA THR A 778 25.56 14.58 -38.97
C THR A 778 26.39 15.86 -38.85
N ASP A 779 25.81 17.03 -39.17
CA ASP A 779 26.45 18.36 -39.24
C ASP A 779 26.21 19.25 -37.99
N VAL A 780 26.28 18.69 -36.77
CA VAL A 780 26.21 19.50 -35.53
C VAL A 780 27.62 19.73 -34.98
N ASN A 781 28.05 20.99 -34.94
CA ASN A 781 29.28 21.43 -34.26
C ASN A 781 29.20 21.05 -32.78
N GLY A 782 30.06 20.11 -32.36
CA GLY A 782 30.17 19.69 -30.97
C GLY A 782 31.31 20.42 -30.27
N GLU A 783 30.98 21.33 -29.37
CA GLU A 783 31.92 21.86 -28.38
C GLU A 783 32.18 20.81 -27.27
N SER A 784 33.46 20.58 -26.97
CA SER A 784 34.08 19.99 -25.76
C SER A 784 33.52 18.70 -25.10
N SER A 785 32.78 17.84 -25.79
CA SER A 785 32.42 16.50 -25.25
C SER A 785 33.49 15.45 -25.54
N TYR A 786 33.72 14.49 -24.64
CA TYR A 786 34.65 13.38 -24.90
C TYR A 786 34.27 12.10 -24.17
N ILE A 787 34.68 10.96 -24.71
CA ILE A 787 34.59 9.66 -24.03
C ILE A 787 35.97 9.06 -23.87
N GLU A 788 36.28 8.62 -22.65
CA GLU A 788 37.51 7.91 -22.33
C GLU A 788 37.18 6.53 -21.73
N MET A 789 37.70 5.45 -22.34
CA MET A 789 37.49 4.08 -21.82
C MET A 789 38.70 3.17 -22.00
N ALA A 790 38.80 2.15 -21.14
CA ALA A 790 39.89 1.18 -21.21
C ALA A 790 39.63 0.08 -22.27
N TYR A 791 38.42 -0.47 -22.29
CA TYR A 791 38.08 -1.62 -23.14
C TYR A 791 36.58 -1.64 -23.46
N ALA A 792 36.23 -2.03 -24.69
CA ALA A 792 34.84 -2.27 -25.08
C ALA A 792 34.64 -3.58 -25.86
N LEU A 793 33.52 -4.26 -25.60
CA LEU A 793 33.11 -5.49 -26.28
C LEU A 793 31.62 -5.49 -26.58
N ASN A 794 31.23 -5.76 -27.83
CA ASN A 794 29.82 -5.84 -28.26
C ASN A 794 28.99 -4.60 -27.88
N SER A 795 29.64 -3.43 -27.86
CA SER A 795 29.08 -2.19 -27.32
C SER A 795 28.94 -1.12 -28.40
N THR A 796 27.99 -0.20 -28.19
CA THR A 796 27.78 0.99 -29.02
C THR A 796 28.27 2.22 -28.29
N ILE A 797 29.13 3.01 -28.92
CA ILE A 797 29.73 4.21 -28.33
C ILE A 797 29.49 5.40 -29.26
N TYR A 798 28.86 6.43 -28.73
CA TYR A 798 28.60 7.68 -29.43
C TYR A 798 29.19 8.87 -28.66
N CYS A 799 29.93 9.73 -29.35
CA CYS A 799 30.34 11.02 -28.80
C CYS A 799 30.22 12.11 -29.85
N SER A 800 29.74 13.30 -29.49
CA SER A 800 29.78 14.46 -30.41
C SER A 800 31.19 15.03 -30.61
N GLY A 801 32.13 14.65 -29.74
CA GLY A 801 33.55 15.00 -29.82
C GLY A 801 34.44 13.76 -29.79
N ASP A 802 35.56 13.84 -29.08
CA ASP A 802 36.65 12.87 -29.20
C ASP A 802 36.36 11.58 -28.42
N ILE A 803 36.79 10.45 -28.98
CA ILE A 803 36.74 9.15 -28.31
C ILE A 803 38.15 8.63 -28.16
N THR A 804 38.56 8.36 -26.91
CA THR A 804 39.86 7.75 -26.60
C THR A 804 39.67 6.40 -25.94
N VAL A 805 40.26 5.37 -26.53
CA VAL A 805 40.36 4.02 -25.98
C VAL A 805 41.81 3.78 -25.60
N PHE A 806 42.12 3.88 -24.30
CA PHE A 806 43.51 3.90 -23.82
C PHE A 806 44.05 2.52 -23.41
N GLY A 807 43.18 1.53 -23.21
CA GLY A 807 43.54 0.19 -22.74
C GLY A 807 43.63 -0.85 -23.86
N GLN A 808 43.07 -2.04 -23.62
CA GLN A 808 43.18 -3.20 -24.51
C GLN A 808 42.55 -2.96 -25.90
N GLY A 809 41.54 -2.10 -26.00
CA GLY A 809 40.90 -1.76 -27.27
C GLY A 809 39.41 -2.11 -27.35
N CYS A 810 38.90 -2.31 -28.56
CA CYS A 810 37.48 -2.50 -28.85
C CYS A 810 37.25 -3.75 -29.72
N TYR A 811 36.24 -4.54 -29.35
CA TYR A 811 35.89 -5.79 -30.02
C TYR A 811 34.42 -5.79 -30.42
N ASN A 812 34.15 -5.91 -31.71
CA ASN A 812 32.80 -5.93 -32.28
C ASN A 812 31.93 -4.75 -31.80
N CYS A 813 32.51 -3.55 -31.82
CA CYS A 813 31.86 -2.33 -31.38
C CYS A 813 31.34 -1.51 -32.57
N THR A 814 30.30 -0.72 -32.32
CA THR A 814 29.94 0.39 -33.21
C THR A 814 30.35 1.69 -32.54
N ILE A 815 31.30 2.40 -33.14
CA ILE A 815 31.86 3.63 -32.60
C ILE A 815 31.52 4.79 -33.54
N HIS A 816 30.98 5.87 -33.00
CA HIS A 816 30.75 7.10 -33.72
C HIS A 816 31.34 8.28 -32.95
N SER A 817 32.43 8.83 -33.46
CA SER A 817 33.06 10.03 -32.93
C SER A 817 32.77 11.22 -33.85
N GLY A 818 32.09 12.24 -33.32
CA GLY A 818 32.03 13.56 -33.94
C GLY A 818 33.36 14.32 -33.84
N GLY A 819 34.35 13.80 -33.12
CA GLY A 819 35.69 14.35 -33.06
C GLY A 819 36.70 13.42 -33.73
N PHE A 820 37.86 13.33 -33.10
CA PHE A 820 38.92 12.40 -33.43
C PHE A 820 38.74 11.08 -32.67
N LEU A 821 38.99 9.95 -33.33
CA LEU A 821 39.01 8.64 -32.69
C LEU A 821 40.46 8.21 -32.43
N ASN A 822 40.80 7.96 -31.17
CA ASN A 822 42.12 7.46 -30.79
C ASN A 822 41.99 6.10 -30.08
N VAL A 823 42.51 5.03 -30.67
CA VAL A 823 42.53 3.67 -30.10
C VAL A 823 43.97 3.25 -29.90
N LYS A 824 44.46 3.32 -28.66
CA LYS A 824 45.83 2.89 -28.30
C LYS A 824 46.00 1.37 -28.28
N GLY A 825 44.89 0.64 -28.16
CA GLY A 825 44.85 -0.81 -28.19
C GLY A 825 44.43 -1.35 -29.56
N VAL A 826 43.73 -2.47 -29.55
CA VAL A 826 43.31 -3.18 -30.76
C VAL A 826 41.86 -2.87 -31.12
N MET A 827 41.55 -2.66 -32.39
CA MET A 827 40.17 -2.61 -32.90
C MET A 827 39.90 -3.85 -33.76
N ARG A 828 39.02 -4.74 -33.29
CA ARG A 828 38.69 -6.02 -33.94
C ARG A 828 37.20 -6.18 -34.14
N GLY A 829 36.76 -6.16 -35.40
CA GLY A 829 35.36 -6.34 -35.76
C GLY A 829 34.49 -5.11 -35.46
N GLY A 830 33.34 -5.06 -36.10
CA GLY A 830 32.41 -3.94 -35.97
C GLY A 830 32.77 -2.77 -36.89
N ARG A 831 32.33 -1.58 -36.53
CA ARG A 831 32.44 -0.36 -37.36
C ARG A 831 32.84 0.85 -36.52
N ALA A 832 33.72 1.68 -37.04
CA ALA A 832 34.01 3.00 -36.48
C ALA A 832 33.80 4.08 -37.53
N TYR A 833 33.21 5.20 -37.11
CA TYR A 833 33.18 6.44 -37.87
C TYR A 833 33.80 7.55 -37.01
N ALA A 834 34.69 8.34 -37.60
CA ALA A 834 35.32 9.48 -36.93
C ALA A 834 35.35 10.71 -37.84
N ARG A 835 34.73 11.81 -37.42
CA ARG A 835 34.56 13.01 -38.25
C ARG A 835 35.87 13.76 -38.50
N LYS A 836 36.79 13.80 -37.53
CA LYS A 836 38.07 14.55 -37.64
C LYS A 836 39.29 13.65 -37.92
N GLY A 837 39.07 12.41 -38.33
CA GLY A 837 40.13 11.42 -38.52
C GLY A 837 40.25 10.42 -37.37
N ALA A 838 41.09 9.41 -37.57
CA ALA A 838 41.29 8.34 -36.61
C ALA A 838 42.76 7.90 -36.51
N SER A 839 43.18 7.49 -35.32
CA SER A 839 44.47 6.85 -35.06
C SER A 839 44.24 5.56 -34.27
N ILE A 840 44.67 4.43 -34.82
CA ILE A 840 44.41 3.10 -34.27
C ILE A 840 45.73 2.32 -34.23
N GLN A 841 46.14 1.85 -33.06
CA GLN A 841 47.40 1.13 -32.90
C GLN A 841 47.40 -0.21 -33.66
N GLU A 842 46.33 -1.00 -33.54
CA GLU A 842 46.15 -2.24 -34.30
C GLU A 842 44.70 -2.35 -34.78
N ALA A 843 44.49 -2.57 -36.08
CA ALA A 843 43.15 -2.77 -36.66
C ALA A 843 43.05 -4.12 -37.39
N GLY A 844 41.96 -4.86 -37.15
CA GLY A 844 41.66 -6.13 -37.80
C GLY A 844 42.05 -7.37 -36.99
N SER A 845 41.77 -8.55 -37.55
CA SER A 845 41.99 -9.85 -36.90
C SER A 845 42.55 -10.86 -37.88
N ASP A 846 43.49 -11.70 -37.42
CA ASP A 846 44.00 -12.85 -38.20
C ASP A 846 42.90 -13.89 -38.50
N SER A 847 41.79 -13.84 -37.75
CA SER A 847 40.62 -14.72 -37.95
C SER A 847 39.66 -14.24 -39.05
N GLY A 848 40.00 -13.19 -39.82
CA GLY A 848 39.18 -12.68 -40.92
C GLY A 848 37.91 -11.92 -40.50
N VAL A 849 37.82 -11.49 -39.23
CA VAL A 849 36.67 -10.70 -38.75
C VAL A 849 36.76 -9.29 -39.35
N VAL A 850 35.77 -8.95 -40.20
CA VAL A 850 35.70 -7.67 -40.90
C VAL A 850 35.65 -6.51 -39.91
N THR A 851 36.64 -5.63 -40.00
CA THR A 851 36.74 -4.39 -39.23
C THR A 851 36.61 -3.23 -40.20
N HIS A 852 35.62 -2.35 -40.00
CA HIS A 852 35.37 -1.24 -40.92
C HIS A 852 35.58 0.11 -40.23
N ILE A 853 36.43 0.96 -40.80
CA ILE A 853 36.76 2.27 -40.25
C ILE A 853 36.50 3.31 -41.34
N ALA A 854 35.67 4.31 -41.02
CA ALA A 854 35.23 5.33 -41.96
C ALA A 854 35.53 6.74 -41.45
N VAL A 855 35.99 7.62 -42.33
CA VAL A 855 36.16 9.05 -42.07
C VAL A 855 35.66 9.88 -43.28
N PRO A 856 35.29 11.15 -43.11
CA PRO A 856 34.93 12.04 -44.21
C PRO A 856 36.05 12.24 -45.24
N GLU A 857 35.68 12.77 -46.41
CA GLU A 857 36.63 13.24 -47.41
C GLU A 857 37.52 14.36 -46.84
N GLY A 858 38.83 14.32 -47.14
CA GLY A 858 39.82 15.25 -46.59
C GLY A 858 40.33 14.92 -45.18
N GLN A 859 39.96 13.77 -44.61
CA GLN A 859 40.49 13.27 -43.33
C GLN A 859 41.42 12.08 -43.55
N THR A 860 42.27 11.79 -42.56
CA THR A 860 43.21 10.66 -42.60
C THR A 860 42.93 9.62 -41.52
N VAL A 861 43.39 8.39 -41.77
CA VAL A 861 43.35 7.28 -40.81
C VAL A 861 44.75 6.72 -40.63
N ARG A 862 45.29 6.80 -39.42
CA ARG A 862 46.62 6.28 -39.07
C ARG A 862 46.52 4.92 -38.40
N PHE A 863 47.36 3.99 -38.85
CA PHE A 863 47.46 2.65 -38.29
C PHE A 863 48.88 2.35 -37.82
N GLY A 864 49.03 1.88 -36.58
CA GLY A 864 50.28 1.26 -36.15
C GLY A 864 50.51 -0.08 -36.85
N VAL A 865 49.47 -0.92 -36.90
CA VAL A 865 49.37 -2.18 -37.63
C VAL A 865 47.94 -2.31 -38.18
N VAL A 866 47.80 -2.74 -39.43
CA VAL A 866 46.50 -3.11 -40.02
C VAL A 866 46.57 -4.51 -40.58
N LYS A 867 45.60 -5.36 -40.24
CA LYS A 867 45.51 -6.76 -40.66
C LYS A 867 44.68 -6.91 -41.94
N GLU A 868 44.89 -8.04 -42.61
CA GLU A 868 44.09 -8.46 -43.76
C GLU A 868 42.57 -8.46 -43.45
N GLY A 869 41.76 -8.05 -44.42
CA GLY A 869 40.30 -7.99 -44.30
C GLY A 869 39.77 -6.74 -43.58
N THR A 870 40.66 -5.86 -43.10
CA THR A 870 40.27 -4.53 -42.59
C THR A 870 39.85 -3.64 -43.75
N ILE A 871 38.73 -2.93 -43.59
CA ILE A 871 38.20 -1.99 -44.56
C ILE A 871 38.41 -0.58 -44.00
N VAL A 872 39.09 0.27 -44.77
CA VAL A 872 39.17 1.70 -44.52
C VAL A 872 38.36 2.44 -45.58
N GLN A 873 37.52 3.37 -45.17
CA GLN A 873 36.70 4.20 -46.04
C GLN A 873 36.98 5.68 -45.78
N ILE A 874 37.32 6.42 -46.82
CA ILE A 874 37.52 7.88 -46.77
C ILE A 874 36.56 8.48 -47.80
N GLY A 875 35.60 9.28 -47.32
CA GLY A 875 34.51 9.77 -48.16
C GLY A 875 33.71 8.63 -48.80
N LYS A 876 33.70 8.57 -50.13
CA LYS A 876 33.01 7.52 -50.91
C LYS A 876 33.92 6.33 -51.28
N THR A 877 35.23 6.46 -51.09
CA THR A 877 36.21 5.48 -51.52
C THR A 877 36.50 4.53 -50.36
N ALA A 878 36.36 3.22 -50.59
CA ALA A 878 36.68 2.18 -49.62
C ALA A 878 37.80 1.28 -50.15
N TYR A 879 38.71 0.90 -49.27
CA TYR A 879 39.83 0.00 -49.56
C TYR A 879 39.86 -1.13 -48.53
N THR A 880 39.98 -2.36 -49.01
CA THR A 880 40.14 -3.55 -48.16
C THR A 880 41.58 -4.03 -48.23
N PHE A 881 42.27 -4.04 -47.09
CA PHE A 881 43.63 -4.54 -46.98
C PHE A 881 43.70 -6.03 -47.30
N GLN A 882 44.53 -6.40 -48.28
CA GLN A 882 44.73 -7.78 -48.72
C GLN A 882 45.85 -8.50 -47.97
N LYS A 883 46.63 -7.77 -47.16
CA LYS A 883 47.74 -8.30 -46.34
C LYS A 883 47.98 -7.39 -45.14
N GLU A 884 48.80 -7.82 -44.20
CA GLU A 884 49.21 -6.97 -43.06
C GLU A 884 50.11 -5.82 -43.54
N HIS A 885 49.87 -4.61 -43.01
CA HIS A 885 50.73 -3.44 -43.16
C HIS A 885 51.01 -2.81 -41.79
N ARG A 886 52.11 -2.05 -41.68
CA ARG A 886 52.54 -1.41 -40.43
C ARG A 886 52.94 0.03 -40.67
N GLN A 887 52.64 0.90 -39.70
CA GLN A 887 52.96 2.32 -39.71
C GLN A 887 52.50 2.98 -41.00
N ILE A 888 51.19 2.91 -41.26
CA ILE A 888 50.61 3.48 -42.47
C ILE A 888 49.64 4.62 -42.13
N GLU A 889 49.60 5.63 -42.99
CA GLU A 889 48.57 6.67 -42.99
C GLU A 889 47.77 6.59 -44.29
N ALA A 890 46.47 6.28 -44.17
CA ALA A 890 45.56 6.26 -45.31
C ALA A 890 44.92 7.65 -45.51
N ALA A 891 44.99 8.15 -46.74
CA ALA A 891 44.40 9.42 -47.17
C ALA A 891 43.84 9.32 -48.60
N LEU A 892 43.19 10.38 -49.09
CA LEU A 892 42.83 10.52 -50.50
C LEU A 892 43.78 11.50 -51.18
N ASP A 893 44.20 11.18 -52.41
CA ASP A 893 44.88 12.13 -53.29
C ASP A 893 43.90 13.12 -53.94
N GLU A 894 44.43 14.06 -54.73
CA GLU A 894 43.63 15.05 -55.47
C GLU A 894 42.63 14.44 -56.47
N ASN A 895 42.81 13.16 -56.84
CA ASN A 895 41.94 12.42 -57.75
C ASN A 895 40.91 11.55 -57.03
N GLY A 896 40.87 11.57 -55.69
CA GLY A 896 39.97 10.74 -54.88
C GLY A 896 40.38 9.26 -54.82
N GLN A 897 41.63 8.93 -55.15
CA GLN A 897 42.20 7.59 -55.01
C GLN A 897 42.84 7.42 -53.62
N MET A 898 42.80 6.21 -53.10
CA MET A 898 43.39 5.91 -51.79
C MET A 898 44.91 5.87 -51.89
N ILE A 899 45.58 6.68 -51.08
CA ILE A 899 47.04 6.69 -50.90
C ILE A 899 47.41 6.23 -49.49
N PHE A 900 48.60 5.64 -49.37
CA PHE A 900 49.15 5.13 -48.12
C PHE A 900 50.57 5.66 -47.97
N ASP A 901 50.79 6.49 -46.95
CA ASP A 901 52.12 7.02 -46.57
C ASP A 901 52.75 6.20 -45.44
#